data_AF-A0A7C9R9H1-F1
#
_entry.id   AF-A0A7C9R9H1-F1
#
_cell.length_a   1.000
_cell.length_b   1.000
_cell.length_c   1.000
_cell.angle_alpha   90.00
_cell.angle_beta   90.00
_cell.angle_gamma   90.00
#
_symmetry.space_group_name_H-M   'P 1'
#
loop_
_entity.id
_entity.type
_entity.pdbx_description
1 polymer ?
#
loop_
_entity_poly.entity_id
_entity_poly.type
_entity_poly.pdbx_seq_one_letter_code
_entity_poly.pdbx_strand_id
1 'polypeptide(L)'
;MADITGTDLNDYFSPIGVVPDLPPGFSHFAYGPGDHVFALAGDDIIIGAGTRAFYVPGEGYDTLDYQSYTQGIVFADDDLGGYSSIHHLDGTPIGYYWTVARSGFERFYGTAFDDTLRSGHDTERLYGYGGNDTLIAGANAETLDGGGDNDTVSYTNSTAGVTIDLSLFLQISGGYASGDTVYNIENVTGSAHTDSLTGSDGNNVLAGLGGADILVGGLGSDTAGYTASTAGVIVSLTAGSGTGGHAEGDTLTGVENLTGSAFGDTLTGTDADANVLNGGAGNDVLIGLGGADSLIGGLGTDTADYTASTVGVIISLETGSGTGGHAEGDTLTGIENVIGSAHADSLTGDGGNNVLTGLGGADILVGGLGSDTADYTASTAGVFVSLETGSGIGGHAEGDTLTGIENVIGSEHTDLLVGDGGNNLLVGLGGGDTLIGGLGNDIFVVDTAGDQTIELAGEGTDTVRSSISWALGENIERLELQGVSNINGVGNILNNTIVGNAGNNTIDGGPGNDTLTGGGGDDVYIVSSTGDRIIEASGEGRDTIRSSIDWTIGANIERLELQGTANLTGNGNTLANTIGGNSGNNILRGGAGNDTLAGYLGNDRLVGGEGKDSFVFNTVLGPNNVDTITDYNVADDTIQLNKGIFTGLTVGWLTPAAFHVGNAAHDATDRIIYNSTNGDLLFDRDGTGSAGAIKFASISAGLAVTANDFFVV
;
A
#
# COMPACT_ATOMS: atom_id res chain seq x y z
N MET A 1 44.74 3.44 18.70
CA MET A 1 45.91 3.19 19.59
C MET A 1 45.98 4.24 20.69
N ALA A 2 46.32 3.82 21.91
CA ALA A 2 47.02 4.65 22.89
C ALA A 2 48.32 3.90 23.26
N ASP A 3 49.43 4.61 23.40
CA ASP A 3 50.76 4.00 23.58
C ASP A 3 51.00 3.60 25.04
N ILE A 4 51.29 2.32 25.29
CA ILE A 4 51.83 1.81 26.57
C ILE A 4 52.98 0.86 26.25
N THR A 5 54.21 1.37 26.35
CA THR A 5 55.44 0.62 26.13
C THR A 5 55.96 -0.04 27.42
N GLY A 6 55.51 -1.28 27.65
CA GLY A 6 56.23 -2.32 28.39
C GLY A 6 56.14 -2.35 29.92
N THR A 7 55.56 -3.44 30.46
CA THR A 7 56.13 -4.19 31.60
C THR A 7 55.64 -5.64 31.57
N ASP A 8 56.60 -6.54 31.81
CA ASP A 8 56.52 -7.91 32.36
C ASP A 8 55.14 -8.59 32.56
N LEU A 9 54.95 -9.77 31.94
CA LEU A 9 53.74 -10.60 32.03
C LEU A 9 53.77 -11.66 33.15
N ASN A 10 54.82 -11.71 33.99
CA ASN A 10 55.04 -12.80 34.95
C ASN A 10 54.09 -12.83 36.18
N ASP A 11 53.20 -11.84 36.36
CA ASP A 11 52.49 -11.62 37.64
C ASP A 11 51.18 -12.41 37.85
N TYR A 12 50.81 -13.31 36.92
CA TYR A 12 49.50 -14.00 36.92
C TYR A 12 49.48 -15.51 37.25
N PHE A 13 50.61 -16.20 37.34
CA PHE A 13 50.62 -17.68 37.54
C PHE A 13 51.61 -18.16 38.61
N SER A 14 51.09 -18.89 39.62
CA SER A 14 51.89 -19.56 40.65
C SER A 14 52.39 -20.94 40.20
N PRO A 15 53.64 -21.35 40.53
CA PRO A 15 54.23 -22.56 39.97
C PRO A 15 53.74 -23.86 40.61
N ILE A 16 53.41 -24.86 39.78
CA ILE A 16 53.15 -26.25 40.20
C ILE A 16 53.96 -27.21 39.31
N GLY A 17 54.78 -28.07 39.93
CA GLY A 17 55.22 -29.36 39.40
C GLY A 17 56.02 -29.39 38.09
N VAL A 18 57.35 -29.41 38.16
CA VAL A 18 58.21 -29.77 37.02
C VAL A 18 58.14 -31.28 36.75
N VAL A 19 57.82 -31.68 35.52
CA VAL A 19 58.01 -33.04 35.00
C VAL A 19 59.33 -33.06 34.20
N PRO A 20 60.25 -34.02 34.43
CA PRO A 20 61.49 -34.14 33.67
C PRO A 20 61.28 -34.84 32.32
N ASP A 21 62.27 -34.67 31.43
CA ASP A 21 62.42 -35.27 30.09
C ASP A 21 61.43 -34.80 29.00
N LEU A 22 61.76 -33.66 28.38
CA LEU A 22 61.32 -33.29 27.02
C LEU A 22 62.54 -33.21 26.07
N PRO A 23 62.38 -33.44 24.76
CA PRO A 23 63.44 -33.20 23.78
C PRO A 23 63.84 -31.71 23.68
N PRO A 24 65.05 -31.37 23.19
CA PRO A 24 65.44 -29.99 22.95
C PRO A 24 64.54 -29.35 21.87
N GLY A 25 63.86 -28.24 22.23
CA GLY A 25 63.05 -27.45 21.28
C GLY A 25 61.60 -27.14 21.71
N PHE A 26 61.12 -27.73 22.81
CA PHE A 26 59.72 -27.59 23.28
C PHE A 26 59.60 -26.70 24.52
N SER A 27 58.48 -25.96 24.62
CA SER A 27 57.98 -25.28 25.82
C SER A 27 56.50 -25.65 26.06
N HIS A 28 55.91 -25.24 27.18
CA HIS A 28 54.59 -25.71 27.64
C HIS A 28 53.66 -24.57 28.05
N PHE A 29 52.36 -24.73 27.72
CA PHE A 29 51.23 -24.14 28.43
C PHE A 29 50.32 -25.27 28.98
N ALA A 30 49.29 -24.96 29.77
CA ALA A 30 48.54 -25.92 30.59
C ALA A 30 47.07 -26.10 30.17
N TYR A 31 46.44 -27.16 30.72
CA TYR A 31 45.33 -27.90 30.10
C TYR A 31 43.90 -27.45 30.42
N GLY A 32 43.01 -27.64 29.44
CA GLY A 32 41.62 -28.09 29.65
C GLY A 32 41.49 -29.62 29.43
N PRO A 33 40.37 -30.26 29.83
CA PRO A 33 40.24 -31.73 29.83
C PRO A 33 39.81 -32.29 28.46
N GLY A 34 40.76 -32.48 27.54
CA GLY A 34 40.53 -33.20 26.28
C GLY A 34 41.80 -33.37 25.45
N ASP A 35 42.47 -32.25 25.18
CA ASP A 35 43.42 -32.13 24.07
C ASP A 35 44.85 -31.81 24.53
N HIS A 36 45.83 -32.14 23.67
CA HIS A 36 47.26 -31.93 23.91
C HIS A 36 47.84 -30.99 22.84
N VAL A 37 48.37 -29.83 23.26
CA VAL A 37 49.04 -28.86 22.37
C VAL A 37 50.56 -28.97 22.54
N PHE A 38 51.29 -28.99 21.42
CA PHE A 38 52.75 -28.93 21.38
C PHE A 38 53.20 -27.86 20.38
N ALA A 39 54.12 -26.99 20.80
CA ALA A 39 54.74 -25.98 19.95
C ALA A 39 56.25 -26.23 19.81
N LEU A 40 56.79 -25.94 18.62
CA LEU A 40 58.22 -25.99 18.32
C LEU A 40 58.84 -24.59 18.30
N ALA A 41 60.17 -24.52 18.41
CA ALA A 41 60.92 -23.27 18.29
C ALA A 41 61.05 -22.82 16.83
N GLY A 42 59.98 -22.25 16.28
CA GLY A 42 59.91 -21.73 14.91
C GLY A 42 58.47 -21.69 14.41
N ASP A 43 57.67 -20.77 14.97
CA ASP A 43 56.34 -20.28 14.59
C ASP A 43 55.18 -21.27 14.26
N ASP A 44 55.44 -22.57 14.12
CA ASP A 44 54.44 -23.61 13.86
C ASP A 44 53.66 -24.05 15.12
N ILE A 45 52.32 -24.18 15.01
CA ILE A 45 51.44 -24.72 16.05
C ILE A 45 50.72 -25.97 15.52
N ILE A 46 50.74 -27.06 16.29
CA ILE A 46 49.96 -28.27 16.02
C ILE A 46 48.89 -28.45 17.10
N ILE A 47 47.63 -28.46 16.67
CA ILE A 47 46.45 -28.85 17.46
C ILE A 47 45.98 -30.20 16.93
N GLY A 48 45.65 -31.16 17.81
CA GLY A 48 45.27 -32.50 17.39
C GLY A 48 44.30 -33.18 18.36
N ALA A 49 43.10 -33.47 17.85
CA ALA A 49 42.12 -34.35 18.50
C ALA A 49 42.00 -35.65 17.69
N GLY A 50 42.13 -36.81 18.36
CA GLY A 50 41.96 -38.12 17.71
C GLY A 50 43.21 -38.69 17.00
N THR A 51 43.06 -39.90 16.44
CA THR A 51 44.20 -40.83 16.26
C THR A 51 44.78 -40.92 14.84
N ARG A 52 44.97 -39.78 14.15
CA ARG A 52 45.90 -39.63 13.00
C ARG A 52 46.11 -38.15 12.68
N ALA A 53 47.38 -37.76 12.59
CA ALA A 53 47.83 -36.59 11.85
C ALA A 53 48.71 -37.07 10.69
N PHE A 54 48.70 -36.35 9.56
CA PHE A 54 49.64 -36.55 8.47
C PHE A 54 50.43 -35.27 8.21
N TYR A 55 51.64 -35.43 7.71
CA TYR A 55 52.63 -34.39 7.49
C TYR A 55 53.31 -34.65 6.15
N VAL A 56 53.44 -33.63 5.32
CA VAL A 56 54.14 -33.70 4.03
C VAL A 56 55.22 -32.61 4.00
N PRO A 57 56.52 -32.97 4.09
CA PRO A 57 57.61 -31.99 4.03
C PRO A 57 57.97 -31.63 2.58
N GLY A 58 58.03 -30.34 2.26
CA GLY A 58 58.70 -29.88 1.02
C GLY A 58 58.42 -28.44 0.60
N GLU A 59 59.26 -27.50 1.05
CA GLU A 59 59.55 -26.20 0.40
C GLU A 59 58.33 -25.36 -0.08
N GLY A 60 57.56 -24.82 0.87
CA GLY A 60 56.89 -23.50 0.73
C GLY A 60 55.61 -23.40 -0.10
N TYR A 61 54.47 -23.76 0.52
CA TYR A 61 53.11 -23.23 0.27
C TYR A 61 52.28 -23.49 1.54
N ASP A 62 51.50 -22.51 2.00
CA ASP A 62 50.64 -22.67 3.19
C ASP A 62 49.26 -23.18 2.74
N THR A 63 48.98 -24.45 3.03
CA THR A 63 47.82 -25.18 2.48
C THR A 63 47.00 -25.80 3.59
N LEU A 64 45.71 -25.49 3.65
CA LEU A 64 44.73 -26.12 4.54
C LEU A 64 43.91 -27.14 3.73
N ASP A 65 43.88 -28.40 4.16
CA ASP A 65 43.19 -29.51 3.49
C ASP A 65 42.23 -30.21 4.47
N TYR A 66 40.99 -30.48 4.04
CA TYR A 66 39.87 -30.87 4.92
C TYR A 66 39.01 -32.04 4.43
N GLN A 67 39.51 -32.92 3.53
CA GLN A 67 38.76 -34.03 2.88
C GLN A 67 38.17 -35.15 3.80
N SER A 68 37.88 -34.92 5.09
CA SER A 68 37.50 -36.00 6.01
C SER A 68 36.57 -35.64 7.18
N TYR A 69 35.99 -34.44 7.25
CA TYR A 69 35.01 -34.09 8.28
C TYR A 69 33.56 -34.33 7.84
N THR A 70 32.72 -34.77 8.78
CA THR A 70 31.31 -35.15 8.55
C THR A 70 30.29 -34.23 9.21
N GLN A 71 30.73 -33.10 9.75
CA GLN A 71 29.90 -32.01 10.32
C GLN A 71 30.63 -30.68 10.08
N GLY A 72 29.95 -29.71 9.48
CA GLY A 72 30.54 -28.42 9.09
C GLY A 72 30.80 -27.48 10.29
N ILE A 73 31.96 -26.83 10.29
CA ILE A 73 32.37 -25.76 11.22
C ILE A 73 33.30 -24.81 10.44
N VAL A 74 33.04 -23.49 10.49
CA VAL A 74 33.81 -22.45 9.77
C VAL A 74 34.02 -21.21 10.67
N PHE A 75 35.14 -20.48 10.51
CA PHE A 75 35.48 -19.27 11.27
C PHE A 75 36.33 -18.26 10.44
N ALA A 76 36.23 -16.95 10.76
CA ALA A 76 37.11 -15.86 10.27
C ALA A 76 37.15 -14.67 11.27
N ASP A 77 38.33 -14.02 11.47
CA ASP A 77 38.71 -13.09 12.58
C ASP A 77 40.13 -12.51 12.29
N ASP A 78 40.53 -11.22 12.36
CA ASP A 78 39.96 -9.83 12.44
C ASP A 78 41.20 -8.87 12.17
N ASP A 79 41.25 -7.58 11.76
CA ASP A 79 40.41 -6.35 11.64
C ASP A 79 41.02 -5.45 10.49
N LEU A 80 40.41 -4.30 10.15
CA LEU A 80 40.94 -3.15 9.37
C LEU A 80 41.15 -3.26 7.83
N GLY A 81 40.08 -3.40 7.04
CA GLY A 81 40.08 -2.75 5.69
C GLY A 81 39.16 -3.27 4.59
N GLY A 82 38.63 -4.48 4.69
CA GLY A 82 37.76 -5.08 3.67
C GLY A 82 37.27 -6.44 4.14
N TYR A 83 36.00 -6.76 3.88
CA TYR A 83 35.34 -7.93 4.47
C TYR A 83 35.47 -9.18 3.60
N SER A 84 35.79 -10.29 4.25
CA SER A 84 35.48 -11.65 3.79
C SER A 84 34.75 -12.38 4.92
N SER A 85 33.70 -13.13 4.56
CA SER A 85 32.94 -13.97 5.48
C SER A 85 32.38 -15.18 4.72
N ILE A 86 32.22 -16.29 5.43
CA ILE A 86 31.55 -17.50 4.96
C ILE A 86 30.31 -17.68 5.83
N HIS A 87 29.17 -17.98 5.23
CA HIS A 87 27.88 -18.07 5.91
C HIS A 87 27.25 -19.45 5.70
N HIS A 88 26.55 -19.94 6.72
CA HIS A 88 25.69 -21.12 6.62
C HIS A 88 24.23 -20.68 6.38
N LEU A 89 23.47 -21.47 5.63
CA LEU A 89 22.24 -21.04 4.93
C LEU A 89 21.02 -20.63 5.80
N ASP A 90 21.11 -20.64 7.14
CA ASP A 90 19.95 -20.41 8.04
C ASP A 90 19.91 -19.03 8.74
N GLY A 91 20.94 -18.20 8.57
CA GLY A 91 20.99 -16.85 9.12
C GLY A 91 21.14 -16.75 10.65
N THR A 92 21.39 -17.85 11.36
CA THR A 92 21.54 -17.82 12.83
C THR A 92 22.97 -17.48 13.28
N PRO A 93 23.17 -16.51 14.20
CA PRO A 93 24.51 -16.15 14.65
C PRO A 93 25.03 -17.10 15.74
N ILE A 94 26.01 -17.93 15.39
CA ILE A 94 26.75 -18.76 16.35
C ILE A 94 27.66 -17.89 17.22
N GLY A 95 27.67 -18.13 18.54
CA GLY A 95 28.26 -17.21 19.51
C GLY A 95 29.79 -17.19 19.58
N TYR A 96 30.36 -15.98 19.68
CA TYR A 96 31.79 -15.65 19.80
C TYR A 96 32.67 -16.66 20.56
N TYR A 97 33.52 -17.37 19.82
CA TYR A 97 34.82 -17.87 20.28
C TYR A 97 35.87 -17.66 19.18
N TRP A 98 37.10 -17.35 19.57
CA TRP A 98 38.15 -16.73 18.73
C TRP A 98 38.87 -17.74 17.82
N THR A 99 39.50 -17.26 16.74
CA THR A 99 40.98 -17.20 16.58
C THR A 99 41.41 -17.00 15.11
N VAL A 100 41.84 -15.79 14.77
CA VAL A 100 42.95 -15.38 13.86
C VAL A 100 43.16 -16.16 12.55
N ALA A 101 43.01 -15.45 11.43
CA ALA A 101 43.77 -15.71 10.19
C ALA A 101 44.82 -14.59 9.92
N ARG A 102 45.82 -14.89 9.09
CA ARG A 102 46.77 -13.89 8.53
C ARG A 102 46.81 -14.00 7.00
N SER A 103 47.25 -12.92 6.36
CA SER A 103 47.67 -12.86 4.95
C SER A 103 48.63 -14.01 4.59
N GLY A 104 48.39 -14.71 3.47
CA GLY A 104 49.34 -15.68 2.90
C GLY A 104 48.83 -17.06 2.48
N PHE A 105 47.52 -17.35 2.52
CA PHE A 105 46.98 -18.64 2.06
C PHE A 105 46.74 -18.67 0.54
N GLU A 106 47.58 -19.39 -0.20
CA GLU A 106 47.56 -19.39 -1.68
C GLU A 106 46.49 -20.33 -2.30
N ARG A 107 45.72 -21.06 -1.47
CA ARG A 107 44.62 -21.96 -1.87
C ARG A 107 43.54 -22.08 -0.79
N PHE A 108 42.28 -22.02 -1.20
CA PHE A 108 41.09 -22.38 -0.42
C PHE A 108 40.37 -23.58 -1.05
N TYR A 109 39.70 -24.37 -0.22
CA TYR A 109 39.00 -25.60 -0.59
C TYR A 109 37.64 -25.67 0.11
N GLY A 110 36.58 -25.95 -0.65
CA GLY A 110 35.26 -26.34 -0.17
C GLY A 110 35.20 -27.83 0.22
N THR A 111 33.99 -28.38 0.28
CA THR A 111 33.72 -29.66 0.93
C THR A 111 33.19 -30.76 0.00
N ALA A 112 31.91 -31.06 0.09
CA ALA A 112 31.13 -32.03 -0.69
C ALA A 112 29.63 -31.68 -0.58
N PHE A 113 29.35 -30.38 -0.42
CA PHE A 113 28.09 -29.72 -0.13
C PHE A 113 28.23 -28.26 -0.57
N ASP A 114 27.14 -27.68 -1.08
CA ASP A 114 27.02 -26.30 -1.58
C ASP A 114 27.70 -25.26 -0.65
N ASP A 115 28.92 -24.85 -1.00
CA ASP A 115 29.79 -23.93 -0.28
C ASP A 115 29.80 -22.53 -0.93
N THR A 116 30.01 -21.48 -0.13
CA THR A 116 30.28 -20.12 -0.65
C THR A 116 31.70 -19.70 -0.31
N LEU A 117 32.56 -19.71 -1.33
CA LEU A 117 33.98 -19.39 -1.24
C LEU A 117 34.22 -17.97 -1.76
N ARG A 118 35.13 -17.22 -1.12
CA ARG A 118 35.46 -15.85 -1.53
C ARG A 118 36.96 -15.61 -1.44
N SER A 119 37.57 -15.06 -2.49
CA SER A 119 39.01 -14.77 -2.46
C SER A 119 39.35 -13.63 -1.50
N GLY A 120 40.48 -13.80 -0.81
CA GLY A 120 41.10 -12.78 0.02
C GLY A 120 42.12 -11.96 -0.77
N HIS A 121 42.70 -10.95 -0.10
CA HIS A 121 43.62 -10.01 -0.73
C HIS A 121 44.94 -10.63 -1.23
N ASP A 122 45.25 -11.86 -0.80
CA ASP A 122 46.45 -12.65 -1.13
C ASP A 122 46.09 -14.12 -1.52
N THR A 123 44.89 -14.38 -2.07
CA THR A 123 44.42 -15.75 -2.35
C THR A 123 44.42 -16.05 -3.84
N GLU A 124 45.37 -16.84 -4.35
CA GLU A 124 45.40 -17.14 -5.79
C GLU A 124 44.49 -18.30 -6.23
N ARG A 125 43.86 -19.10 -5.35
CA ARG A 125 43.03 -20.26 -5.77
C ARG A 125 41.84 -20.55 -4.86
N LEU A 126 40.68 -20.79 -5.48
CA LEU A 126 39.47 -21.36 -4.88
C LEU A 126 39.16 -22.68 -5.58
N TYR A 127 38.83 -23.71 -4.80
CA TYR A 127 38.39 -25.02 -5.25
C TYR A 127 37.10 -25.39 -4.53
N GLY A 128 36.00 -25.66 -5.22
CA GLY A 128 34.75 -26.11 -4.59
C GLY A 128 34.80 -27.58 -4.14
N TYR A 129 35.07 -28.45 -5.11
CA TYR A 129 35.04 -29.92 -5.15
C TYR A 129 33.70 -30.58 -5.47
N GLY A 130 32.56 -30.01 -5.07
CA GLY A 130 31.23 -30.52 -5.41
C GLY A 130 30.20 -30.40 -4.29
N GLY A 131 28.93 -30.55 -4.65
CA GLY A 131 27.94 -29.56 -4.21
C GLY A 131 27.84 -28.43 -5.24
N ASN A 132 26.85 -27.55 -5.12
CA ASN A 132 26.66 -26.42 -6.04
C ASN A 132 27.35 -25.18 -5.48
N ASP A 133 28.62 -24.97 -5.82
CA ASP A 133 29.48 -24.03 -5.12
C ASP A 133 29.45 -22.62 -5.73
N THR A 134 29.57 -21.58 -4.90
CA THR A 134 29.66 -20.18 -5.34
C THR A 134 31.03 -19.60 -5.04
N LEU A 135 31.82 -19.37 -6.09
CA LEU A 135 33.19 -18.86 -6.04
C LEU A 135 33.22 -17.36 -6.37
N ILE A 136 33.30 -16.54 -5.33
CA ILE A 136 33.33 -15.06 -5.41
C ILE A 136 34.77 -14.57 -5.62
N ALA A 137 35.01 -13.93 -6.77
CA ALA A 137 36.30 -13.42 -7.21
C ALA A 137 36.67 -12.06 -6.58
N GLY A 138 37.96 -11.73 -6.65
CA GLY A 138 38.60 -10.58 -6.02
C GLY A 138 39.51 -9.82 -6.98
N ALA A 139 40.40 -8.99 -6.43
CA ALA A 139 41.11 -7.97 -7.20
C ALA A 139 42.48 -8.43 -7.79
N ASN A 140 42.85 -9.71 -7.66
CA ASN A 140 44.12 -10.24 -8.16
C ASN A 140 43.90 -11.11 -9.42
N ALA A 141 44.76 -12.10 -9.63
CA ALA A 141 44.62 -13.08 -10.71
C ALA A 141 44.48 -14.46 -10.07
N GLU A 142 43.28 -15.02 -10.16
CA GLU A 142 42.79 -16.12 -9.33
C GLU A 142 42.49 -17.38 -10.17
N THR A 143 42.70 -18.57 -9.60
CA THR A 143 42.27 -19.86 -10.19
C THR A 143 40.97 -20.26 -9.51
N LEU A 144 39.89 -20.35 -10.26
CA LEU A 144 38.54 -20.59 -9.74
C LEU A 144 38.05 -21.91 -10.34
N ASP A 145 38.03 -22.96 -9.55
CA ASP A 145 37.71 -24.33 -9.96
C ASP A 145 36.51 -24.80 -9.14
N GLY A 146 35.31 -24.87 -9.70
CA GLY A 146 34.13 -25.37 -8.98
C GLY A 146 34.35 -26.84 -8.67
N GLY A 147 34.18 -27.68 -9.67
CA GLY A 147 34.82 -29.00 -9.76
C GLY A 147 33.89 -30.07 -10.34
N GLY A 148 32.60 -29.96 -10.07
CA GLY A 148 31.58 -30.87 -10.56
C GLY A 148 30.33 -30.87 -9.68
N ASP A 149 29.20 -31.21 -10.30
CA ASP A 149 27.85 -30.75 -9.96
C ASP A 149 27.52 -29.46 -10.73
N ASN A 150 27.03 -28.36 -10.13
CA ASN A 150 26.65 -27.14 -10.88
C ASN A 150 27.13 -25.87 -10.17
N ASP A 151 28.24 -25.32 -10.64
CA ASP A 151 29.01 -24.30 -9.91
C ASP A 151 28.86 -22.89 -10.50
N THR A 152 29.07 -21.87 -9.67
CA THR A 152 28.89 -20.44 -10.01
C THR A 152 30.15 -19.63 -9.73
N VAL A 153 30.65 -18.90 -10.73
CA VAL A 153 31.64 -17.82 -10.51
C VAL A 153 30.94 -16.48 -10.35
N SER A 154 31.37 -15.66 -9.40
CA SER A 154 30.73 -14.37 -9.10
C SER A 154 31.69 -13.20 -9.02
N TYR A 155 31.49 -12.23 -9.90
CA TYR A 155 32.24 -10.98 -10.01
C TYR A 155 31.50 -9.78 -9.39
N THR A 156 30.50 -10.04 -8.52
CA THR A 156 29.57 -9.02 -7.99
C THR A 156 30.26 -7.85 -7.24
N ASN A 157 31.48 -8.07 -6.74
CA ASN A 157 32.29 -7.05 -6.06
C ASN A 157 33.17 -6.21 -7.01
N SER A 158 33.20 -6.54 -8.30
CA SER A 158 34.09 -5.91 -9.29
C SER A 158 33.75 -4.43 -9.50
N THR A 159 34.77 -3.58 -9.41
CA THR A 159 34.64 -2.11 -9.55
C THR A 159 34.70 -1.62 -11.01
N ALA A 160 34.56 -2.54 -11.97
CA ALA A 160 34.44 -2.30 -13.40
C ALA A 160 33.93 -3.57 -14.09
N GLY A 161 33.44 -3.43 -15.32
CA GLY A 161 32.88 -4.55 -16.07
C GLY A 161 33.89 -5.65 -16.40
N VAL A 162 33.41 -6.89 -16.43
CA VAL A 162 34.12 -8.13 -16.72
C VAL A 162 33.72 -8.70 -18.09
N THR A 163 34.58 -9.55 -18.63
CA THR A 163 34.34 -10.33 -19.84
C THR A 163 34.72 -11.76 -19.54
N ILE A 164 33.73 -12.65 -19.53
CA ILE A 164 33.83 -14.07 -19.17
C ILE A 164 33.34 -14.88 -20.37
N ASP A 165 34.02 -15.97 -20.69
CA ASP A 165 33.65 -16.87 -21.77
C ASP A 165 33.96 -18.32 -21.35
N LEU A 166 32.93 -19.07 -20.98
CA LEU A 166 33.08 -20.46 -20.53
C LEU A 166 33.34 -21.42 -21.71
N SER A 167 32.97 -21.04 -22.93
CA SER A 167 33.30 -21.79 -24.16
C SER A 167 34.80 -21.69 -24.53
N LEU A 168 35.49 -20.63 -24.07
CA LEU A 168 36.90 -20.37 -24.34
C LEU A 168 37.73 -20.20 -23.06
N PHE A 169 38.54 -21.21 -22.73
CA PHE A 169 39.56 -21.25 -21.65
C PHE A 169 40.59 -20.09 -21.56
N LEU A 170 40.44 -19.01 -22.35
CA LEU A 170 41.38 -17.89 -22.49
C LEU A 170 40.72 -16.51 -22.69
N GLN A 171 39.39 -16.35 -22.62
CA GLN A 171 38.72 -15.04 -22.75
C GLN A 171 38.06 -14.58 -21.45
N ILE A 172 38.88 -14.53 -20.39
CA ILE A 172 38.54 -14.05 -19.06
C ILE A 172 39.36 -12.79 -18.80
N SER A 173 38.71 -11.62 -18.70
CA SER A 173 39.39 -10.32 -18.59
C SER A 173 38.47 -9.19 -18.13
N GLY A 174 39.04 -8.01 -17.86
CA GLY A 174 38.27 -6.86 -17.36
C GLY A 174 37.99 -6.95 -15.86
N GLY A 175 37.64 -5.82 -15.24
CA GLY A 175 37.30 -5.75 -13.82
C GLY A 175 38.22 -6.55 -12.90
N TYR A 176 37.61 -7.39 -12.09
CA TYR A 176 38.25 -8.36 -11.20
C TYR A 176 38.71 -9.63 -11.95
N ALA A 177 38.05 -10.02 -13.03
CA ALA A 177 38.42 -11.14 -13.91
C ALA A 177 39.76 -10.96 -14.68
N SER A 178 40.58 -9.97 -14.33
CA SER A 178 41.72 -9.49 -15.12
C SER A 178 43.00 -10.32 -14.95
N GLY A 179 42.94 -11.59 -15.33
CA GLY A 179 44.04 -12.55 -15.26
C GLY A 179 43.64 -13.91 -14.69
N ASP A 180 42.36 -14.06 -14.33
CA ASP A 180 41.79 -15.27 -13.77
C ASP A 180 41.84 -16.47 -14.72
N THR A 181 41.73 -17.65 -14.14
CA THR A 181 41.59 -18.92 -14.87
C THR A 181 40.47 -19.73 -14.23
N VAL A 182 39.35 -19.86 -14.93
CA VAL A 182 38.16 -20.56 -14.47
C VAL A 182 38.13 -21.99 -15.03
N TYR A 183 37.68 -22.95 -14.20
CA TYR A 183 37.52 -24.37 -14.52
C TYR A 183 36.23 -24.89 -13.88
N ASN A 184 35.52 -25.80 -14.56
CA ASN A 184 34.36 -26.52 -14.01
C ASN A 184 33.38 -25.56 -13.30
N ILE A 185 32.87 -24.59 -14.07
CA ILE A 185 31.88 -23.60 -13.68
C ILE A 185 30.84 -23.56 -14.79
N GLU A 186 29.57 -23.62 -14.40
CA GLU A 186 28.43 -23.61 -15.31
C GLU A 186 27.65 -22.28 -15.24
N ASN A 187 27.90 -21.43 -14.24
CA ASN A 187 27.09 -20.23 -14.00
C ASN A 187 27.96 -19.00 -13.74
N VAL A 188 27.52 -17.83 -14.21
CA VAL A 188 28.29 -16.59 -14.14
C VAL A 188 27.42 -15.46 -13.59
N THR A 189 27.81 -14.93 -12.44
CA THR A 189 27.33 -13.62 -11.96
C THR A 189 28.35 -12.54 -12.30
N GLY A 190 27.88 -11.49 -12.98
CA GLY A 190 28.63 -10.31 -13.36
C GLY A 190 28.82 -9.30 -12.23
N SER A 191 28.83 -8.02 -12.58
CA SER A 191 29.20 -6.86 -11.76
C SER A 191 28.18 -5.72 -11.88
N ALA A 192 28.31 -4.67 -11.07
CA ALA A 192 27.47 -3.46 -11.20
C ALA A 192 27.90 -2.52 -12.36
N HIS A 193 28.34 -3.08 -13.49
CA HIS A 193 28.81 -2.36 -14.68
C HIS A 193 28.60 -3.21 -15.95
N THR A 194 28.62 -2.57 -17.13
CA THR A 194 28.56 -3.24 -18.45
C THR A 194 29.52 -4.42 -18.58
N ASP A 195 28.94 -5.62 -18.63
CA ASP A 195 29.63 -6.91 -18.72
C ASP A 195 29.44 -7.61 -20.08
N SER A 196 30.23 -8.65 -20.32
CA SER A 196 30.09 -9.56 -21.46
C SER A 196 30.26 -11.00 -20.98
N LEU A 197 29.16 -11.72 -20.79
CA LEU A 197 29.12 -13.07 -20.23
C LEU A 197 28.70 -14.06 -21.32
N THR A 198 29.63 -14.94 -21.72
CA THR A 198 29.37 -16.07 -22.61
C THR A 198 29.42 -17.38 -21.81
N GLY A 199 28.40 -18.21 -21.96
CA GLY A 199 28.33 -19.58 -21.45
C GLY A 199 29.12 -20.57 -22.30
N SER A 200 28.58 -21.78 -22.50
CA SER A 200 29.31 -23.00 -22.83
C SER A 200 28.57 -23.90 -23.84
N ASP A 201 28.90 -25.20 -23.86
CA ASP A 201 28.17 -26.26 -24.59
C ASP A 201 27.21 -27.05 -23.68
N GLY A 202 26.90 -26.55 -22.48
CA GLY A 202 25.90 -27.09 -21.55
C GLY A 202 25.11 -25.97 -20.86
N ASN A 203 24.03 -26.32 -20.16
CA ASN A 203 23.11 -25.36 -19.56
C ASN A 203 23.80 -24.40 -18.57
N ASN A 204 23.63 -23.09 -18.77
CA ASN A 204 24.25 -22.05 -17.95
C ASN A 204 23.24 -21.02 -17.42
N VAL A 205 23.45 -20.51 -16.19
CA VAL A 205 22.78 -19.31 -15.67
C VAL A 205 23.71 -18.11 -15.75
N LEU A 206 23.27 -17.05 -16.42
CA LEU A 206 24.00 -15.81 -16.64
C LEU A 206 23.24 -14.64 -15.97
N ALA A 207 23.87 -13.96 -15.02
CA ALA A 207 23.28 -12.84 -14.31
C ALA A 207 24.22 -11.63 -14.35
N GLY A 208 24.01 -10.70 -15.28
CA GLY A 208 24.84 -9.50 -15.45
C GLY A 208 24.93 -8.63 -14.19
N LEU A 209 23.79 -8.49 -13.50
CA LEU A 209 23.51 -7.50 -12.44
C LEU A 209 23.20 -6.12 -13.03
N GLY A 210 23.85 -5.05 -12.56
CA GLY A 210 23.49 -3.69 -12.92
C GLY A 210 24.36 -3.16 -14.05
N GLY A 211 23.93 -3.27 -15.30
CA GLY A 211 24.79 -2.97 -16.44
C GLY A 211 24.06 -2.46 -17.67
N ALA A 212 24.52 -2.95 -18.82
CA ALA A 212 23.89 -2.85 -20.14
C ALA A 212 24.60 -3.91 -20.99
N ASP A 213 24.26 -5.16 -20.72
CA ASP A 213 25.21 -6.27 -20.79
C ASP A 213 25.07 -7.10 -22.07
N ILE A 214 26.07 -7.93 -22.33
CA ILE A 214 26.05 -8.90 -23.42
C ILE A 214 25.96 -10.29 -22.79
N LEU A 215 24.79 -10.93 -22.87
CA LEU A 215 24.53 -12.27 -22.35
C LEU A 215 24.38 -13.25 -23.52
N VAL A 216 25.27 -14.23 -23.59
CA VAL A 216 25.27 -15.27 -24.62
C VAL A 216 25.33 -16.63 -23.94
N GLY A 217 24.26 -17.44 -23.98
CA GLY A 217 24.29 -18.78 -23.39
C GLY A 217 25.27 -19.68 -24.14
N GLY A 218 24.85 -20.18 -25.32
CA GLY A 218 25.76 -20.87 -26.24
C GLY A 218 25.10 -22.04 -26.95
N LEU A 219 25.33 -23.25 -26.44
CA LEU A 219 24.54 -24.44 -26.75
C LEU A 219 24.10 -25.08 -25.43
N GLY A 220 22.79 -25.14 -25.17
CA GLY A 220 22.30 -25.73 -23.94
C GLY A 220 20.79 -25.54 -23.79
N SER A 221 20.42 -25.06 -22.61
CA SER A 221 19.13 -24.44 -22.31
C SER A 221 19.45 -23.42 -21.24
N ASP A 222 19.76 -22.21 -21.70
CA ASP A 222 20.50 -21.22 -20.94
C ASP A 222 19.57 -20.15 -20.37
N THR A 223 19.92 -19.59 -19.21
CA THR A 223 19.01 -18.75 -18.42
C THR A 223 19.62 -17.38 -18.15
N ALA A 224 18.93 -16.30 -18.53
CA ALA A 224 19.26 -14.96 -18.03
C ALA A 224 18.52 -14.70 -16.71
N GLY A 225 19.27 -14.35 -15.65
CA GLY A 225 18.78 -14.24 -14.28
C GLY A 225 18.83 -12.82 -13.72
N TYR A 226 17.69 -12.29 -13.29
CA TYR A 226 17.51 -10.92 -12.81
C TYR A 226 17.13 -10.83 -11.32
N THR A 227 17.24 -11.94 -10.57
CA THR A 227 16.78 -12.10 -9.17
C THR A 227 17.38 -11.10 -8.17
N ALA A 228 18.55 -10.56 -8.49
CA ALA A 228 19.23 -9.54 -7.69
C ALA A 228 18.73 -8.10 -7.95
N SER A 229 17.79 -7.90 -8.89
CA SER A 229 17.32 -6.56 -9.26
C SER A 229 16.50 -5.89 -8.15
N THR A 230 16.61 -4.58 -8.06
CA THR A 230 15.90 -3.74 -7.07
C THR A 230 14.68 -3.01 -7.65
N ALA A 231 14.29 -3.37 -8.87
CA ALA A 231 13.08 -2.97 -9.56
C ALA A 231 12.76 -4.01 -10.65
N GLY A 232 11.52 -3.99 -11.16
CA GLY A 232 11.09 -4.93 -12.20
C GLY A 232 11.82 -4.75 -13.53
N VAL A 233 11.92 -5.84 -14.28
CA VAL A 233 12.59 -5.98 -15.59
C VAL A 233 11.60 -6.36 -16.69
N ILE A 234 11.86 -5.87 -17.90
CA ILE A 234 11.12 -6.21 -19.12
C ILE A 234 12.11 -6.85 -20.10
N VAL A 235 12.01 -8.17 -20.30
CA VAL A 235 13.03 -8.94 -21.02
C VAL A 235 12.39 -9.83 -22.07
N SER A 236 12.93 -9.81 -23.29
CA SER A 236 12.39 -10.57 -24.43
C SER A 236 13.48 -11.33 -25.17
N LEU A 237 13.39 -12.66 -25.16
CA LEU A 237 14.29 -13.56 -25.87
C LEU A 237 14.11 -13.41 -27.39
N THR A 238 12.88 -13.33 -27.89
CA THR A 238 12.59 -13.09 -29.31
C THR A 238 13.09 -11.72 -29.83
N ALA A 239 13.20 -10.70 -28.96
CA ALA A 239 13.83 -9.43 -29.31
C ALA A 239 15.36 -9.43 -29.11
N GLY A 240 15.88 -10.31 -28.25
CA GLY A 240 17.28 -10.35 -27.83
C GLY A 240 17.68 -9.16 -26.96
N SER A 241 16.79 -8.64 -26.12
CA SER A 241 17.02 -7.39 -25.36
C SER A 241 16.22 -7.26 -24.06
N GLY A 242 16.75 -6.47 -23.12
CA GLY A 242 16.06 -6.07 -21.89
C GLY A 242 15.89 -4.55 -21.73
N THR A 243 14.95 -4.14 -20.87
CA THR A 243 14.87 -2.79 -20.27
C THR A 243 14.38 -2.86 -18.81
N GLY A 244 14.63 -1.81 -18.01
CA GLY A 244 14.23 -1.74 -16.61
C GLY A 244 15.13 -2.50 -15.63
N GLY A 245 15.13 -2.07 -14.37
CA GLY A 245 15.86 -2.74 -13.28
C GLY A 245 17.34 -3.01 -13.59
N HIS A 246 17.68 -4.29 -13.66
CA HIS A 246 19.01 -4.79 -14.00
C HIS A 246 19.17 -5.09 -15.51
N ALA A 247 18.08 -5.18 -16.26
CA ALA A 247 18.09 -5.49 -17.68
C ALA A 247 18.25 -4.24 -18.59
N GLU A 248 18.54 -3.06 -18.03
CA GLU A 248 18.45 -1.76 -18.73
C GLU A 248 19.52 -1.58 -19.83
N GLY A 249 19.18 -2.03 -21.05
CA GLY A 249 20.05 -1.98 -22.21
C GLY A 249 20.79 -3.28 -22.51
N ASP A 250 20.39 -4.37 -21.84
CA ASP A 250 20.92 -5.72 -22.07
C ASP A 250 20.66 -6.22 -23.50
N THR A 251 21.56 -7.08 -23.95
CA THR A 251 21.48 -7.80 -25.22
C THR A 251 21.68 -9.30 -24.98
N LEU A 252 20.74 -10.11 -25.47
CA LEU A 252 20.65 -11.55 -25.23
C LEU A 252 20.77 -12.31 -26.57
N THR A 253 21.45 -13.46 -26.59
CA THR A 253 21.57 -14.31 -27.80
C THR A 253 21.87 -15.76 -27.42
N GLY A 254 21.04 -16.71 -27.89
CA GLY A 254 21.18 -18.13 -27.51
C GLY A 254 20.99 -18.29 -26.00
N VAL A 255 19.83 -17.85 -25.54
CA VAL A 255 19.34 -17.95 -24.17
C VAL A 255 17.87 -18.34 -24.31
N GLU A 256 17.46 -19.41 -23.64
CA GLU A 256 16.14 -20.04 -23.83
C GLU A 256 15.23 -19.88 -22.62
N ASN A 257 15.76 -19.43 -21.49
CA ASN A 257 15.03 -19.30 -20.22
C ASN A 257 15.23 -17.90 -19.61
N LEU A 258 14.25 -17.45 -18.83
CA LEU A 258 14.30 -16.20 -18.07
C LEU A 258 13.95 -16.47 -16.60
N THR A 259 14.68 -15.82 -15.69
CA THR A 259 14.25 -15.66 -14.30
C THR A 259 14.23 -14.18 -13.95
N GLY A 260 13.10 -13.69 -13.48
CA GLY A 260 12.84 -12.31 -13.08
C GLY A 260 13.45 -11.96 -11.72
N SER A 261 12.78 -11.04 -11.02
CA SER A 261 13.28 -10.24 -9.91
C SER A 261 12.51 -10.51 -8.60
N ALA A 262 12.12 -9.45 -7.89
CA ALA A 262 11.26 -9.47 -6.71
C ALA A 262 10.22 -8.33 -6.78
N PHE A 263 9.87 -7.92 -8.01
CA PHE A 263 8.96 -6.85 -8.38
C PHE A 263 8.27 -7.24 -9.70
N GLY A 264 7.10 -6.65 -9.98
CA GLY A 264 6.34 -6.92 -11.22
C GLY A 264 7.18 -6.81 -12.50
N ASP A 265 7.42 -7.96 -13.12
CA ASP A 265 8.23 -8.14 -14.33
C ASP A 265 7.40 -8.37 -15.60
N THR A 266 8.06 -8.38 -16.75
CA THR A 266 7.48 -8.84 -18.03
C THR A 266 8.49 -9.67 -18.80
N LEU A 267 8.24 -10.98 -18.91
CA LEU A 267 9.17 -11.94 -19.51
C LEU A 267 8.57 -12.54 -20.80
N THR A 268 9.33 -12.52 -21.90
CA THR A 268 8.87 -13.03 -23.21
C THR A 268 9.84 -14.06 -23.80
N GLY A 269 9.31 -15.20 -24.22
CA GLY A 269 10.03 -16.32 -24.84
C GLY A 269 10.34 -16.15 -26.34
N THR A 270 10.33 -17.28 -27.07
CA THR A 270 10.56 -17.39 -28.52
C THR A 270 9.43 -18.17 -29.20
N ASP A 271 9.32 -18.06 -30.53
CA ASP A 271 8.27 -18.72 -31.34
C ASP A 271 8.72 -20.10 -31.88
N ALA A 272 9.69 -20.74 -31.23
CA ALA A 272 10.35 -21.93 -31.78
C ALA A 272 10.91 -22.94 -30.75
N ASP A 273 11.15 -22.51 -29.51
CA ASP A 273 11.83 -23.28 -28.48
C ASP A 273 10.86 -23.56 -27.31
N ALA A 274 11.25 -24.41 -26.36
CA ALA A 274 10.46 -24.61 -25.13
C ALA A 274 11.14 -23.82 -24.01
N ASN A 275 10.52 -22.73 -23.57
CA ASN A 275 11.12 -21.77 -22.63
C ASN A 275 10.67 -22.03 -21.18
N VAL A 276 11.58 -21.83 -20.22
CA VAL A 276 11.23 -21.68 -18.80
C VAL A 276 11.22 -20.19 -18.47
N LEU A 277 10.05 -19.65 -18.16
CA LEU A 277 9.85 -18.27 -17.74
C LEU A 277 9.39 -18.26 -16.28
N ASN A 278 10.25 -17.77 -15.40
CA ASN A 278 10.03 -17.71 -13.96
C ASN A 278 10.00 -16.23 -13.50
N GLY A 279 8.85 -15.70 -13.11
CA GLY A 279 8.73 -14.31 -12.62
C GLY A 279 9.49 -14.14 -11.30
N GLY A 280 9.04 -14.83 -10.26
CA GLY A 280 9.72 -15.00 -8.99
C GLY A 280 8.88 -14.50 -7.81
N ALA A 281 8.77 -13.18 -7.68
CA ALA A 281 7.89 -12.53 -6.74
C ALA A 281 7.54 -11.15 -7.26
N GLY A 282 6.26 -10.78 -7.27
CA GLY A 282 5.81 -9.61 -8.02
C GLY A 282 4.35 -9.74 -8.44
N ASN A 283 4.02 -9.08 -9.53
CA ASN A 283 2.77 -9.22 -10.25
C ASN A 283 3.18 -9.30 -11.71
N ASP A 284 3.56 -10.50 -12.12
CA ASP A 284 4.44 -10.72 -13.28
C ASP A 284 3.62 -11.07 -14.53
N VAL A 285 4.11 -10.67 -15.71
CA VAL A 285 3.48 -10.99 -17.00
C VAL A 285 4.39 -11.91 -17.80
N LEU A 286 3.91 -13.13 -18.07
CA LEU A 286 4.67 -14.17 -18.77
C LEU A 286 4.05 -14.46 -20.14
N ILE A 287 4.87 -14.30 -21.19
CA ILE A 287 4.47 -14.46 -22.59
C ILE A 287 5.37 -15.54 -23.21
N GLY A 288 4.92 -16.80 -23.25
CA GLY A 288 5.69 -17.89 -23.87
C GLY A 288 5.98 -17.62 -25.36
N LEU A 289 4.91 -17.35 -26.12
CA LEU A 289 4.82 -17.44 -27.59
C LEU A 289 4.69 -18.90 -28.06
N GLY A 290 5.13 -19.23 -29.28
CA GLY A 290 5.00 -20.59 -29.82
C GLY A 290 6.05 -21.54 -29.25
N GLY A 291 5.70 -22.23 -28.16
CA GLY A 291 6.61 -23.16 -27.48
C GLY A 291 5.92 -24.42 -26.94
N ALA A 292 6.40 -24.88 -25.78
CA ALA A 292 5.78 -25.91 -24.94
C ALA A 292 6.28 -25.66 -23.51
N ASP A 293 5.82 -24.54 -22.96
CA ASP A 293 6.62 -23.74 -22.03
C ASP A 293 6.35 -24.06 -20.56
N SER A 294 7.20 -23.52 -19.69
CA SER A 294 6.99 -23.56 -18.24
C SER A 294 6.88 -22.13 -17.72
N LEU A 295 5.62 -21.71 -17.54
CA LEU A 295 5.25 -20.39 -17.05
C LEU A 295 5.02 -20.47 -15.53
N ILE A 296 5.96 -19.90 -14.78
CA ILE A 296 6.00 -19.92 -13.32
C ILE A 296 5.92 -18.46 -12.85
N GLY A 297 4.79 -18.02 -12.28
CA GLY A 297 4.70 -16.66 -11.72
C GLY A 297 5.47 -16.60 -10.43
N GLY A 298 4.83 -16.96 -9.31
CA GLY A 298 5.51 -17.35 -8.09
C GLY A 298 4.87 -16.80 -6.81
N LEU A 299 5.10 -15.52 -6.54
CA LEU A 299 4.62 -14.84 -5.33
C LEU A 299 4.02 -13.46 -5.64
N GLY A 300 2.77 -13.45 -6.12
CA GLY A 300 1.87 -12.33 -5.89
C GLY A 300 0.53 -12.44 -6.61
N THR A 301 0.43 -11.95 -7.85
CA THR A 301 -0.76 -12.13 -8.70
C THR A 301 -0.32 -12.03 -10.16
N ASP A 302 -0.09 -13.20 -10.74
CA ASP A 302 0.72 -13.35 -11.95
C ASP A 302 -0.14 -13.75 -13.16
N THR A 303 0.30 -13.35 -14.35
CA THR A 303 -0.52 -13.34 -15.56
C THR A 303 0.16 -14.06 -16.72
N ALA A 304 -0.51 -15.09 -17.27
CA ALA A 304 -0.12 -15.68 -18.55
C ALA A 304 -0.82 -14.93 -19.71
N ASP A 305 -0.03 -14.44 -20.67
CA ASP A 305 -0.51 -13.63 -21.80
C ASP A 305 -0.30 -14.39 -23.13
N TYR A 306 -1.42 -14.70 -23.78
CA TYR A 306 -1.51 -15.35 -25.08
C TYR A 306 -2.01 -14.42 -26.21
N THR A 307 -1.98 -13.10 -25.99
CA THR A 307 -2.50 -12.07 -26.93
C THR A 307 -1.90 -12.15 -28.32
N ALA A 308 -0.64 -12.59 -28.40
CA ALA A 308 0.09 -12.78 -29.65
C ALA A 308 -0.40 -13.97 -30.50
N SER A 309 -1.27 -14.85 -29.96
CA SER A 309 -1.63 -16.10 -30.63
C SER A 309 -2.54 -15.92 -31.84
N THR A 310 -2.23 -16.65 -32.91
CA THR A 310 -2.89 -16.53 -34.23
C THR A 310 -4.07 -17.49 -34.43
N VAL A 311 -4.43 -18.24 -33.38
CA VAL A 311 -5.63 -19.06 -33.23
C VAL A 311 -6.02 -19.09 -31.75
N GLY A 312 -7.21 -19.63 -31.44
CA GLY A 312 -7.68 -19.72 -30.06
C GLY A 312 -6.88 -20.70 -29.20
N VAL A 313 -6.75 -20.37 -27.92
CA VAL A 313 -6.04 -21.14 -26.88
C VAL A 313 -7.02 -21.79 -25.89
N ILE A 314 -6.59 -22.87 -25.25
CA ILE A 314 -7.33 -23.58 -24.21
C ILE A 314 -6.44 -23.68 -22.97
N ILE A 315 -6.76 -22.89 -21.94
CA ILE A 315 -5.95 -22.77 -20.71
C ILE A 315 -6.77 -23.28 -19.53
N SER A 316 -6.14 -24.03 -18.63
CA SER A 316 -6.71 -24.40 -17.34
C SER A 316 -5.68 -24.19 -16.22
N LEU A 317 -5.99 -23.29 -15.29
CA LEU A 317 -5.23 -23.09 -14.07
C LEU A 317 -5.47 -24.24 -13.07
N GLU A 318 -6.68 -24.80 -12.96
CA GLU A 318 -6.99 -25.99 -12.15
C GLU A 318 -6.03 -27.17 -12.45
N THR A 319 -5.65 -27.35 -13.73
CA THR A 319 -4.70 -28.40 -14.14
C THR A 319 -3.30 -27.90 -14.49
N GLY A 320 -3.04 -26.60 -14.37
CA GLY A 320 -1.74 -25.98 -14.68
C GLY A 320 -1.25 -26.25 -16.11
N SER A 321 -2.13 -26.14 -17.10
CA SER A 321 -1.85 -26.62 -18.47
C SER A 321 -2.50 -25.81 -19.59
N GLY A 322 -1.76 -25.58 -20.66
CA GLY A 322 -2.25 -25.05 -21.93
C GLY A 322 -2.38 -26.10 -23.04
N THR A 323 -3.26 -25.85 -24.01
CA THR A 323 -3.25 -26.48 -25.35
C THR A 323 -3.76 -25.51 -26.42
N GLY A 324 -3.36 -25.72 -27.68
CA GLY A 324 -3.80 -24.92 -28.83
C GLY A 324 -3.04 -23.61 -29.02
N GLY A 325 -2.79 -23.25 -30.28
CA GLY A 325 -2.11 -21.99 -30.64
C GLY A 325 -0.69 -21.91 -30.09
N HIS A 326 -0.45 -20.88 -29.29
CA HIS A 326 0.83 -20.69 -28.58
C HIS A 326 0.93 -21.58 -27.35
N ALA A 327 -0.20 -21.96 -26.74
CA ALA A 327 -0.24 -22.74 -25.51
C ALA A 327 -0.04 -24.26 -25.71
N GLU A 328 0.45 -24.74 -26.86
CA GLU A 328 0.41 -26.16 -27.26
C GLU A 328 1.45 -27.03 -26.54
N GLY A 329 1.16 -27.34 -25.28
CA GLY A 329 2.02 -28.16 -24.41
C GLY A 329 2.46 -27.44 -23.14
N ASP A 330 2.04 -26.19 -22.94
CA ASP A 330 2.42 -25.35 -21.82
C ASP A 330 2.03 -25.93 -20.45
N THR A 331 2.88 -25.61 -19.47
CA THR A 331 2.68 -25.84 -18.05
C THR A 331 2.66 -24.51 -17.31
N LEU A 332 1.64 -24.30 -16.49
CA LEU A 332 1.41 -23.07 -15.73
C LEU A 332 1.45 -23.39 -14.23
N THR A 333 2.10 -22.56 -13.42
CA THR A 333 2.21 -22.77 -11.96
C THR A 333 2.37 -21.46 -11.21
N GLY A 334 1.48 -21.19 -10.25
CA GLY A 334 1.43 -19.88 -9.57
C GLY A 334 1.12 -18.77 -10.56
N ILE A 335 -0.03 -18.90 -11.23
CA ILE A 335 -0.58 -17.96 -12.21
C ILE A 335 -2.04 -17.82 -11.83
N GLU A 336 -2.49 -16.60 -11.58
CA GLU A 336 -3.86 -16.31 -11.15
C GLU A 336 -4.70 -15.73 -12.29
N ASN A 337 -4.07 -15.09 -13.27
CA ASN A 337 -4.75 -14.41 -14.38
C ASN A 337 -4.37 -14.99 -15.74
N VAL A 338 -5.31 -14.94 -16.70
CA VAL A 338 -5.06 -15.37 -18.09
C VAL A 338 -5.64 -14.37 -19.08
N ILE A 339 -4.79 -13.88 -19.98
CA ILE A 339 -5.20 -13.11 -21.16
C ILE A 339 -5.14 -14.01 -22.39
N GLY A 340 -6.27 -14.11 -23.07
CA GLY A 340 -6.48 -14.89 -24.27
C GLY A 340 -5.91 -14.27 -25.55
N SER A 341 -6.32 -14.85 -26.68
CA SER A 341 -5.96 -14.47 -28.04
C SER A 341 -7.03 -13.57 -28.68
N ALA A 342 -6.83 -13.14 -29.93
CA ALA A 342 -7.88 -12.47 -30.72
C ALA A 342 -8.82 -13.47 -31.45
N HIS A 343 -9.14 -14.61 -30.82
CA HIS A 343 -9.94 -15.70 -31.38
C HIS A 343 -10.71 -16.46 -30.29
N ALA A 344 -11.64 -17.33 -30.70
CA ALA A 344 -12.47 -18.13 -29.80
C ALA A 344 -11.66 -19.04 -28.86
N ASP A 345 -11.57 -18.67 -27.60
CA ASP A 345 -10.76 -19.29 -26.54
C ASP A 345 -11.57 -20.13 -25.55
N SER A 346 -10.87 -20.87 -24.69
CA SER A 346 -11.45 -21.55 -23.52
C SER A 346 -10.52 -21.39 -22.31
N LEU A 347 -10.83 -20.44 -21.44
CA LEU A 347 -10.05 -20.08 -20.26
C LEU A 347 -10.74 -20.64 -19.00
N THR A 348 -10.01 -21.41 -18.20
CA THR A 348 -10.49 -21.99 -16.93
C THR A 348 -9.56 -21.59 -15.78
N GLY A 349 -10.13 -21.04 -14.71
CA GLY A 349 -9.45 -20.69 -13.47
C GLY A 349 -9.15 -21.90 -12.58
N ASP A 350 -9.02 -21.67 -11.27
CA ASP A 350 -8.65 -22.69 -10.29
C ASP A 350 -9.49 -22.61 -8.97
N GLY A 351 -8.85 -22.61 -7.79
CA GLY A 351 -9.46 -22.28 -6.50
C GLY A 351 -8.96 -20.98 -5.88
N GLY A 352 -8.34 -20.09 -6.67
CA GLY A 352 -7.93 -18.74 -6.30
C GLY A 352 -9.05 -17.70 -6.49
N ASN A 353 -8.67 -16.46 -6.81
CA ASN A 353 -9.56 -15.48 -7.41
C ASN A 353 -8.91 -15.10 -8.75
N ASN A 354 -9.50 -15.53 -9.87
CA ASN A 354 -8.88 -15.40 -11.18
C ASN A 354 -9.42 -14.20 -11.97
N VAL A 355 -8.58 -13.54 -12.78
CA VAL A 355 -9.02 -12.60 -13.83
C VAL A 355 -8.83 -13.26 -15.19
N LEU A 356 -9.92 -13.37 -15.96
CA LEU A 356 -9.97 -14.01 -17.27
C LEU A 356 -10.37 -13.00 -18.34
N THR A 357 -9.50 -12.79 -19.32
CA THR A 357 -9.67 -11.81 -20.40
C THR A 357 -9.67 -12.53 -21.76
N GLY A 358 -10.84 -12.91 -22.29
CA GLY A 358 -10.94 -13.62 -23.59
C GLY A 358 -10.55 -12.77 -24.80
N LEU A 359 -10.64 -11.44 -24.68
CA LEU A 359 -10.46 -10.47 -25.77
C LEU A 359 -11.43 -10.68 -26.95
N GLY A 360 -11.04 -11.41 -27.98
CA GLY A 360 -11.56 -11.20 -29.33
C GLY A 360 -12.17 -12.43 -29.98
N GLY A 361 -13.13 -13.10 -29.33
CA GLY A 361 -13.60 -14.39 -29.81
C GLY A 361 -15.10 -14.63 -29.73
N ALA A 362 -15.42 -15.72 -29.04
CA ALA A 362 -16.76 -16.20 -28.68
C ALA A 362 -16.49 -17.27 -27.61
N ASP A 363 -16.09 -16.77 -26.44
CA ASP A 363 -15.13 -17.43 -25.57
C ASP A 363 -15.81 -18.23 -24.47
N ILE A 364 -15.10 -19.22 -23.92
CA ILE A 364 -15.58 -19.99 -22.77
C ILE A 364 -14.77 -19.55 -21.56
N LEU A 365 -15.39 -18.77 -20.67
CA LEU A 365 -14.78 -18.28 -19.43
C LEU A 365 -15.38 -19.04 -18.24
N VAL A 366 -14.53 -19.81 -17.55
CA VAL A 366 -14.89 -20.53 -16.33
C VAL A 366 -13.95 -20.08 -15.22
N GLY A 367 -14.44 -19.49 -14.14
CA GLY A 367 -13.61 -19.18 -12.98
C GLY A 367 -13.25 -20.47 -12.25
N GLY A 368 -13.98 -20.79 -11.19
CA GLY A 368 -13.93 -22.13 -10.61
C GLY A 368 -14.48 -22.19 -9.20
N LEU A 369 -13.61 -21.93 -8.23
CA LEU A 369 -13.96 -21.75 -6.83
C LEU A 369 -13.24 -20.51 -6.28
N GLY A 370 -13.85 -19.34 -6.43
CA GLY A 370 -13.20 -18.09 -6.07
C GLY A 370 -14.14 -16.92 -5.82
N SER A 371 -13.66 -15.76 -6.25
CA SER A 371 -14.47 -14.61 -6.65
C SER A 371 -13.87 -14.12 -7.96
N ASP A 372 -14.32 -14.76 -9.03
CA ASP A 372 -13.64 -14.75 -10.31
C ASP A 372 -14.19 -13.65 -11.23
N THR A 373 -13.35 -13.11 -12.11
CA THR A 373 -13.61 -11.87 -12.84
C THR A 373 -13.47 -12.06 -14.34
N ALA A 374 -14.54 -11.78 -15.09
CA ALA A 374 -14.45 -11.57 -16.53
C ALA A 374 -14.09 -10.11 -16.80
N ASP A 375 -13.00 -9.89 -17.53
CA ASP A 375 -12.47 -8.55 -17.82
C ASP A 375 -12.61 -8.22 -19.32
N TYR A 376 -13.34 -7.14 -19.61
CA TYR A 376 -13.56 -6.61 -20.96
C TYR A 376 -12.95 -5.21 -21.17
N THR A 377 -12.03 -4.77 -20.30
CA THR A 377 -11.37 -3.44 -20.31
C THR A 377 -10.79 -3.07 -21.68
N ALA A 378 -10.20 -4.06 -22.35
CA ALA A 378 -9.56 -3.92 -23.66
C ALA A 378 -10.56 -3.70 -24.82
N SER A 379 -11.88 -3.74 -24.58
CA SER A 379 -12.86 -3.66 -25.66
C SER A 379 -13.00 -2.28 -26.28
N THR A 380 -13.09 -2.27 -27.61
CA THR A 380 -13.21 -1.04 -28.42
C THR A 380 -14.66 -0.67 -28.77
N ALA A 381 -15.62 -1.33 -28.12
CA ALA A 381 -17.05 -1.02 -28.15
C ALA A 381 -17.72 -1.64 -26.90
N GLY A 382 -18.86 -1.07 -26.51
CA GLY A 382 -19.57 -1.52 -25.32
C GLY A 382 -20.09 -2.95 -25.38
N VAL A 383 -20.11 -3.61 -24.22
CA VAL A 383 -20.48 -5.01 -24.01
C VAL A 383 -21.82 -5.16 -23.27
N PHE A 384 -22.52 -6.24 -23.57
CA PHE A 384 -23.59 -6.78 -22.72
C PHE A 384 -23.10 -8.08 -22.10
N VAL A 385 -23.07 -8.14 -20.77
CA VAL A 385 -22.67 -9.35 -20.03
C VAL A 385 -23.74 -9.66 -19.01
N SER A 386 -24.17 -10.92 -18.96
CA SER A 386 -25.09 -11.41 -17.92
C SER A 386 -24.54 -12.68 -17.29
N LEU A 387 -24.34 -12.63 -15.98
CA LEU A 387 -23.99 -13.78 -15.16
C LEU A 387 -25.21 -14.69 -14.95
N GLU A 388 -26.43 -14.14 -14.76
CA GLU A 388 -27.70 -14.91 -14.68
C GLU A 388 -27.87 -15.89 -15.87
N THR A 389 -27.56 -15.44 -17.10
CA THR A 389 -27.63 -16.29 -18.29
C THR A 389 -26.29 -16.88 -18.73
N GLY A 390 -25.20 -16.56 -18.03
CA GLY A 390 -23.84 -17.02 -18.34
C GLY A 390 -23.39 -16.67 -19.75
N SER A 391 -23.61 -15.43 -20.22
CA SER A 391 -23.44 -15.08 -21.63
C SER A 391 -23.03 -13.63 -21.91
N GLY A 392 -22.19 -13.44 -22.92
CA GLY A 392 -21.82 -12.14 -23.49
C GLY A 392 -22.46 -11.83 -24.86
N ILE A 393 -22.61 -10.55 -25.20
CA ILE A 393 -22.94 -10.04 -26.54
C ILE A 393 -22.25 -8.67 -26.75
N GLY A 394 -21.75 -8.39 -27.96
CA GLY A 394 -21.18 -7.10 -28.34
C GLY A 394 -19.74 -6.88 -27.90
N GLY A 395 -19.04 -5.98 -28.60
CA GLY A 395 -17.64 -5.63 -28.31
C GLY A 395 -16.73 -6.86 -28.36
N HIS A 396 -16.11 -7.16 -27.22
CA HIS A 396 -15.27 -8.33 -26.97
C HIS A 396 -16.07 -9.53 -26.47
N ALA A 397 -17.26 -9.32 -25.90
CA ALA A 397 -18.11 -10.36 -25.34
C ALA A 397 -18.98 -11.10 -26.39
N GLU A 398 -18.78 -10.91 -27.70
CA GLU A 398 -19.73 -11.31 -28.76
C GLU A 398 -19.85 -12.84 -28.96
N GLY A 399 -20.69 -13.47 -28.13
CA GLY A 399 -20.96 -14.90 -28.17
C GLY A 399 -20.36 -15.69 -27.01
N ASP A 400 -19.77 -15.01 -26.04
CA ASP A 400 -19.14 -15.62 -24.86
C ASP A 400 -20.11 -16.44 -24.02
N THR A 401 -19.57 -17.45 -23.35
CA THR A 401 -20.23 -18.27 -22.33
C THR A 401 -19.43 -18.19 -21.03
N LEU A 402 -20.08 -17.70 -19.96
CA LEU A 402 -19.50 -17.50 -18.64
C LEU A 402 -20.07 -18.53 -17.66
N THR A 403 -19.27 -19.05 -16.73
CA THR A 403 -19.73 -20.01 -15.69
C THR A 403 -18.86 -19.96 -14.45
N GLY A 404 -19.44 -19.72 -13.27
CA GLY A 404 -18.65 -19.53 -12.04
C GLY A 404 -17.75 -18.32 -12.17
N ILE A 405 -18.36 -17.18 -12.49
CA ILE A 405 -17.74 -15.86 -12.55
C ILE A 405 -18.65 -14.99 -11.70
N GLU A 406 -18.13 -14.35 -10.67
CA GLU A 406 -18.90 -13.51 -9.77
C GLU A 406 -18.80 -12.02 -10.14
N ASN A 407 -17.72 -11.62 -10.82
CA ASN A 407 -17.39 -10.23 -11.08
C ASN A 407 -17.28 -9.94 -12.58
N VAL A 408 -17.67 -8.72 -13.00
CA VAL A 408 -17.50 -8.25 -14.39
C VAL A 408 -16.91 -6.84 -14.40
N ILE A 409 -15.84 -6.68 -15.17
CA ILE A 409 -15.31 -5.37 -15.55
C ILE A 409 -15.68 -5.13 -17.02
N GLY A 410 -16.35 -4.02 -17.27
CA GLY A 410 -16.77 -3.55 -18.59
C GLY A 410 -15.65 -2.91 -19.41
N SER A 411 -16.04 -1.97 -20.27
CA SER A 411 -15.17 -1.26 -21.21
C SER A 411 -15.31 0.26 -21.10
N GLU A 412 -14.43 1.03 -21.73
CA GLU A 412 -14.53 2.52 -21.80
C GLU A 412 -15.66 3.02 -22.73
N HIS A 413 -16.83 2.35 -22.70
CA HIS A 413 -17.99 2.58 -23.56
C HIS A 413 -19.29 2.19 -22.85
N THR A 414 -20.44 2.59 -23.40
CA THR A 414 -21.76 2.28 -22.82
C THR A 414 -22.07 0.78 -22.78
N ASP A 415 -22.07 0.22 -21.57
CA ASP A 415 -22.26 -1.20 -21.26
C ASP A 415 -23.61 -1.51 -20.59
N LEU A 416 -23.96 -2.80 -20.56
CA LEU A 416 -25.04 -3.35 -19.73
C LEU A 416 -24.51 -4.61 -19.03
N LEU A 417 -24.26 -4.51 -17.72
CA LEU A 417 -23.74 -5.59 -16.89
C LEU A 417 -24.84 -6.09 -15.95
N VAL A 418 -25.03 -7.41 -15.88
CA VAL A 418 -26.07 -8.06 -15.07
C VAL A 418 -25.44 -9.17 -14.23
N GLY A 419 -25.65 -9.14 -12.92
CA GLY A 419 -25.23 -10.17 -11.97
C GLY A 419 -26.08 -11.44 -12.05
N ASP A 420 -26.11 -12.22 -10.95
CA ASP A 420 -26.79 -13.51 -10.89
C ASP A 420 -27.55 -13.75 -9.54
N GLY A 421 -27.21 -14.79 -8.78
CA GLY A 421 -27.62 -14.97 -7.38
C GLY A 421 -26.45 -15.15 -6.41
N GLY A 422 -25.25 -14.69 -6.80
CA GLY A 422 -24.05 -14.60 -5.95
C GLY A 422 -24.01 -13.28 -5.18
N ASN A 423 -22.81 -12.81 -4.81
CA ASN A 423 -22.60 -11.38 -4.55
C ASN A 423 -21.65 -10.88 -5.64
N ASN A 424 -22.11 -9.96 -6.49
CA ASN A 424 -21.39 -9.58 -7.71
C ASN A 424 -20.68 -8.22 -7.57
N LEU A 425 -19.48 -8.08 -8.14
CA LEU A 425 -18.84 -6.78 -8.40
C LEU A 425 -19.03 -6.41 -9.87
N LEU A 426 -19.75 -5.32 -10.14
CA LEU A 426 -20.01 -4.81 -11.48
C LEU A 426 -19.34 -3.43 -11.66
N VAL A 427 -18.41 -3.34 -12.61
CA VAL A 427 -17.63 -2.14 -12.88
C VAL A 427 -17.85 -1.70 -14.31
N GLY A 428 -18.56 -0.58 -14.52
CA GLY A 428 -18.79 -0.02 -15.86
C GLY A 428 -17.52 0.54 -16.51
N LEU A 429 -16.66 1.19 -15.71
CA LEU A 429 -15.62 2.13 -16.18
C LEU A 429 -16.25 3.38 -16.82
N GLY A 430 -15.50 4.10 -17.64
CA GLY A 430 -15.97 5.32 -18.29
C GLY A 430 -16.95 5.07 -19.43
N GLY A 431 -18.25 4.98 -19.14
CA GLY A 431 -19.29 4.78 -20.16
C GLY A 431 -20.53 5.65 -19.98
N GLY A 432 -21.63 5.00 -19.62
CA GLY A 432 -22.95 5.57 -19.39
C GLY A 432 -23.94 4.45 -19.05
N ASP A 433 -23.53 3.63 -18.09
CA ASP A 433 -23.75 2.18 -18.13
C ASP A 433 -24.99 1.75 -17.37
N THR A 434 -25.45 0.54 -17.63
CA THR A 434 -26.54 -0.06 -16.85
C THR A 434 -26.01 -1.24 -16.06
N LEU A 435 -25.97 -1.10 -14.74
CA LEU A 435 -25.51 -2.12 -13.80
C LEU A 435 -26.73 -2.67 -13.07
N ILE A 436 -26.96 -3.97 -13.19
CA ILE A 436 -28.11 -4.67 -12.57
C ILE A 436 -27.54 -5.75 -11.67
N GLY A 437 -27.87 -5.73 -10.37
CA GLY A 437 -27.34 -6.69 -9.39
C GLY A 437 -27.95 -8.06 -9.60
N GLY A 438 -28.99 -8.34 -8.83
CA GLY A 438 -29.65 -9.65 -8.80
C GLY A 438 -29.85 -10.07 -7.35
N LEU A 439 -29.94 -11.37 -7.09
CA LEU A 439 -30.15 -11.87 -5.72
C LEU A 439 -28.81 -11.91 -4.97
N GLY A 440 -28.37 -10.80 -4.37
CA GLY A 440 -27.02 -10.73 -3.81
C GLY A 440 -26.78 -9.79 -2.63
N ASN A 441 -25.56 -9.25 -2.57
CA ASN A 441 -25.14 -8.12 -1.73
C ASN A 441 -24.09 -7.39 -2.56
N ASP A 442 -24.56 -6.77 -3.63
CA ASP A 442 -23.74 -6.48 -4.80
C ASP A 442 -23.03 -5.13 -4.69
N ILE A 443 -22.01 -4.95 -5.53
CA ILE A 443 -21.22 -3.74 -5.57
C ILE A 443 -21.25 -3.16 -6.97
N PHE A 444 -21.92 -2.02 -7.11
CA PHE A 444 -21.92 -1.20 -8.31
C PHE A 444 -20.81 -0.16 -8.21
N VAL A 445 -19.86 -0.13 -9.16
CA VAL A 445 -18.90 0.96 -9.28
C VAL A 445 -19.37 1.93 -10.34
N VAL A 446 -19.58 3.21 -9.97
CA VAL A 446 -20.08 4.27 -10.86
C VAL A 446 -19.15 5.48 -10.84
N ASP A 447 -18.78 5.97 -12.03
CA ASP A 447 -17.88 7.11 -12.21
C ASP A 447 -18.37 8.14 -13.24
N THR A 448 -19.43 7.84 -14.02
CA THR A 448 -20.06 8.80 -14.92
C THR A 448 -21.48 9.18 -14.47
N ALA A 449 -21.90 10.38 -14.85
CA ALA A 449 -23.28 10.84 -14.65
C ALA A 449 -24.27 10.28 -15.71
N GLY A 450 -23.82 9.33 -16.55
CA GLY A 450 -24.67 8.52 -17.43
C GLY A 450 -25.13 7.20 -16.81
N ASP A 451 -24.42 6.75 -15.77
CA ASP A 451 -24.56 5.41 -15.16
C ASP A 451 -25.93 5.23 -14.49
N GLN A 452 -26.38 3.98 -14.43
CA GLN A 452 -27.69 3.58 -13.92
C GLN A 452 -27.56 2.26 -13.14
N THR A 453 -27.85 2.30 -11.84
CA THR A 453 -27.89 1.12 -10.96
C THR A 453 -29.32 0.65 -10.78
N ILE A 454 -29.62 -0.62 -11.08
CA ILE A 454 -30.96 -1.21 -11.03
C ILE A 454 -30.96 -2.37 -10.04
N GLU A 455 -31.90 -2.31 -9.08
CA GLU A 455 -32.11 -3.29 -8.00
C GLU A 455 -33.63 -3.44 -7.79
N LEU A 456 -34.14 -4.66 -7.56
CA LEU A 456 -35.56 -4.88 -7.27
C LEU A 456 -35.81 -5.11 -5.77
N ALA A 457 -37.08 -5.14 -5.37
CA ALA A 457 -37.45 -5.08 -3.97
C ALA A 457 -37.15 -6.38 -3.19
N GLY A 458 -35.99 -6.41 -2.54
CA GLY A 458 -35.54 -7.49 -1.67
C GLY A 458 -34.75 -8.57 -2.39
N GLU A 459 -33.95 -8.19 -3.37
CA GLU A 459 -32.98 -9.09 -4.01
C GLU A 459 -31.68 -9.12 -3.20
N GLY A 460 -31.21 -7.99 -2.64
CA GLY A 460 -30.06 -7.99 -1.74
C GLY A 460 -29.96 -6.96 -0.59
N THR A 461 -28.76 -6.40 -0.44
CA THR A 461 -28.38 -5.29 0.45
C THR A 461 -27.13 -4.62 -0.11
N ASP A 462 -27.35 -3.75 -1.09
CA ASP A 462 -26.36 -3.51 -2.15
C ASP A 462 -25.66 -2.16 -1.98
N THR A 463 -24.46 -2.05 -2.54
CA THR A 463 -23.55 -0.92 -2.32
C THR A 463 -23.14 -0.25 -3.63
N VAL A 464 -23.52 1.01 -3.81
CA VAL A 464 -22.90 1.86 -4.81
C VAL A 464 -21.58 2.42 -4.26
N ARG A 465 -20.49 2.20 -4.97
CA ARG A 465 -19.21 2.91 -4.82
C ARG A 465 -19.13 3.98 -5.89
N SER A 466 -19.00 5.24 -5.49
CA SER A 466 -19.02 6.36 -6.44
C SER A 466 -17.81 7.29 -6.30
N SER A 467 -17.18 7.59 -7.43
CA SER A 467 -16.15 8.64 -7.54
C SER A 467 -16.74 10.04 -7.82
N ILE A 468 -18.07 10.13 -7.99
CA ILE A 468 -18.84 11.34 -8.32
C ILE A 468 -19.90 11.65 -7.26
N SER A 469 -20.68 12.73 -7.44
CA SER A 469 -21.86 12.95 -6.60
C SER A 469 -23.00 12.05 -7.07
N TRP A 470 -23.58 11.27 -6.16
CA TRP A 470 -24.52 10.20 -6.48
C TRP A 470 -25.83 10.29 -5.66
N ALA A 471 -26.91 9.78 -6.23
CA ALA A 471 -28.19 9.59 -5.57
C ALA A 471 -28.63 8.14 -5.78
N LEU A 472 -28.94 7.41 -4.71
CA LEU A 472 -29.31 6.00 -4.79
C LEU A 472 -30.62 5.80 -5.57
N GLY A 473 -30.64 4.75 -6.41
CA GLY A 473 -31.84 4.26 -7.06
C GLY A 473 -32.86 3.70 -6.05
N GLU A 474 -34.02 3.24 -6.52
CA GLU A 474 -34.93 2.48 -5.65
C GLU A 474 -34.25 1.18 -5.18
N ASN A 475 -34.70 0.65 -4.03
CA ASN A 475 -34.27 -0.62 -3.41
C ASN A 475 -32.82 -0.72 -2.89
N ILE A 476 -31.86 0.12 -3.31
CA ILE A 476 -30.46 0.03 -2.84
C ILE A 476 -30.27 0.64 -1.43
N GLU A 477 -29.62 -0.09 -0.50
CA GLU A 477 -29.37 0.40 0.87
C GLU A 477 -28.14 1.30 1.04
N ARG A 478 -27.04 1.10 0.30
CA ARG A 478 -25.72 1.63 0.70
C ARG A 478 -25.04 2.48 -0.37
N LEU A 479 -24.37 3.55 0.09
CA LEU A 479 -23.53 4.43 -0.73
C LEU A 479 -22.16 4.65 -0.04
N GLU A 480 -21.09 4.48 -0.81
CA GLU A 480 -19.69 4.72 -0.42
C GLU A 480 -19.07 5.72 -1.42
N LEU A 481 -18.83 6.95 -0.98
CA LEU A 481 -18.16 7.98 -1.79
C LEU A 481 -16.65 7.78 -1.73
N GLN A 482 -15.96 7.94 -2.86
CA GLN A 482 -14.54 7.61 -3.00
C GLN A 482 -13.64 8.83 -3.27
N GLY A 483 -12.34 8.67 -3.05
CA GLY A 483 -11.32 9.68 -3.33
C GLY A 483 -11.30 10.84 -2.32
N VAL A 484 -10.97 12.04 -2.82
CA VAL A 484 -10.77 13.26 -2.01
C VAL A 484 -11.50 14.49 -2.58
N SER A 485 -12.42 14.26 -3.52
CA SER A 485 -13.19 15.31 -4.18
C SER A 485 -14.39 15.71 -3.33
N ASN A 486 -14.81 16.97 -3.39
CA ASN A 486 -16.03 17.47 -2.73
C ASN A 486 -17.29 16.99 -3.50
N ILE A 487 -17.58 15.69 -3.39
CA ILE A 487 -18.77 15.01 -3.94
C ILE A 487 -19.88 14.92 -2.88
N ASN A 488 -21.05 14.40 -3.24
CA ASN A 488 -22.25 14.47 -2.41
C ASN A 488 -23.04 13.16 -2.53
N GLY A 489 -23.68 12.74 -1.45
CA GLY A 489 -24.48 11.51 -1.40
C GLY A 489 -25.94 11.81 -1.06
N VAL A 490 -26.86 11.15 -1.76
CA VAL A 490 -28.31 11.24 -1.50
C VAL A 490 -28.91 9.83 -1.41
N GLY A 491 -29.65 9.56 -0.34
CA GLY A 491 -30.38 8.31 -0.13
C GLY A 491 -31.69 8.23 -0.94
N ASN A 492 -32.46 7.17 -0.68
CA ASN A 492 -33.75 6.91 -1.31
C ASN A 492 -34.92 7.04 -0.31
N ILE A 493 -35.67 5.97 -0.03
CA ILE A 493 -36.79 5.93 0.94
C ILE A 493 -36.66 4.78 1.96
N LEU A 494 -35.49 4.15 2.01
CA LEU A 494 -35.15 3.04 2.91
C LEU A 494 -34.44 3.58 4.16
N ASN A 495 -33.83 2.69 4.96
CA ASN A 495 -32.91 3.11 6.02
C ASN A 495 -31.48 3.02 5.45
N ASN A 496 -31.02 4.07 4.78
CA ASN A 496 -29.77 4.02 4.04
C ASN A 496 -28.53 4.04 4.96
N THR A 497 -27.40 3.53 4.45
CA THR A 497 -26.08 3.79 5.02
C THR A 497 -25.23 4.53 4.00
N ILE A 498 -24.93 5.81 4.28
CA ILE A 498 -24.15 6.67 3.40
C ILE A 498 -22.83 7.03 4.10
N VAL A 499 -21.73 6.66 3.45
CA VAL A 499 -20.36 6.98 3.88
C VAL A 499 -19.74 7.91 2.85
N GLY A 500 -19.27 9.07 3.32
CA GLY A 500 -18.56 10.06 2.54
C GLY A 500 -17.07 9.75 2.37
N ASN A 501 -16.31 10.75 1.92
CA ASN A 501 -14.88 10.62 1.58
C ASN A 501 -14.02 11.63 2.38
N ALA A 502 -12.85 12.01 1.84
CA ALA A 502 -11.95 12.98 2.49
C ALA A 502 -11.98 14.40 1.87
N GLY A 503 -13.09 14.77 1.23
CA GLY A 503 -13.40 16.13 0.79
C GLY A 503 -14.81 16.53 1.22
N ASN A 504 -15.11 17.83 1.32
CA ASN A 504 -16.36 18.31 1.91
C ASN A 504 -17.61 17.74 1.18
N ASN A 505 -18.40 16.93 1.88
CA ASN A 505 -19.61 16.31 1.35
C ASN A 505 -20.89 16.98 1.86
N THR A 506 -21.92 17.04 1.01
CA THR A 506 -23.32 17.09 1.49
C THR A 506 -23.88 15.67 1.43
N ILE A 507 -24.38 15.19 2.57
CA ILE A 507 -24.99 13.87 2.72
C ILE A 507 -26.45 14.06 3.15
N ASP A 508 -27.38 13.68 2.28
CA ASP A 508 -28.82 13.69 2.54
C ASP A 508 -29.31 12.24 2.67
N GLY A 509 -29.82 11.86 3.84
CA GLY A 509 -30.38 10.52 4.05
C GLY A 509 -31.65 10.26 3.23
N GLY A 510 -32.39 11.32 2.89
CA GLY A 510 -33.76 11.19 2.39
C GLY A 510 -34.75 10.92 3.55
N PRO A 511 -35.89 10.26 3.29
CA PRO A 511 -36.83 9.82 4.31
C PRO A 511 -36.55 8.37 4.74
N GLY A 512 -35.86 8.19 5.87
CA GLY A 512 -35.48 6.87 6.36
C GLY A 512 -35.34 6.76 7.88
N ASN A 513 -34.29 6.05 8.30
CA ASN A 513 -33.72 6.07 9.67
C ASN A 513 -32.21 5.85 9.48
N ASP A 514 -31.56 6.86 8.93
CA ASP A 514 -30.37 6.66 8.11
C ASP A 514 -29.09 6.68 8.93
N THR A 515 -28.07 5.96 8.48
CA THR A 515 -26.71 6.08 9.04
C THR A 515 -25.86 6.91 8.10
N LEU A 516 -25.45 8.09 8.57
CA LEU A 516 -24.66 9.05 7.82
C LEU A 516 -23.26 9.17 8.44
N THR A 517 -22.22 9.29 7.63
CA THR A 517 -20.83 9.43 8.07
C THR A 517 -20.09 10.25 7.02
N GLY A 518 -19.48 11.38 7.39
CA GLY A 518 -18.84 12.30 6.44
C GLY A 518 -17.47 11.81 5.99
N GLY A 519 -16.62 11.46 6.94
CA GLY A 519 -15.24 11.05 6.67
C GLY A 519 -14.27 12.15 7.03
N GLY A 520 -13.98 13.09 6.13
CA GLY A 520 -13.15 14.25 6.45
C GLY A 520 -13.35 15.43 5.50
N GLY A 521 -13.49 16.63 6.07
CA GLY A 521 -13.93 17.84 5.37
C GLY A 521 -14.73 18.73 6.31
N ASP A 522 -15.10 19.96 5.94
CA ASP A 522 -16.20 20.65 6.64
C ASP A 522 -17.53 20.19 5.98
N ASP A 523 -18.22 19.23 6.59
CA ASP A 523 -19.33 18.45 5.99
C ASP A 523 -20.74 18.96 6.35
N VAL A 524 -21.75 18.46 5.61
CA VAL A 524 -23.16 18.80 5.80
C VAL A 524 -24.07 17.57 5.78
N TYR A 525 -24.69 17.26 6.91
CA TYR A 525 -25.76 16.26 7.03
C TYR A 525 -27.13 16.90 6.86
N ILE A 526 -28.00 16.30 6.05
CA ILE A 526 -29.43 16.61 5.99
C ILE A 526 -30.19 15.46 6.65
N VAL A 527 -30.98 15.78 7.68
CA VAL A 527 -31.72 14.80 8.49
C VAL A 527 -33.22 15.11 8.53
N SER A 528 -34.03 14.06 8.42
CA SER A 528 -35.49 14.14 8.27
C SER A 528 -36.28 13.23 9.22
N SER A 529 -35.63 12.23 9.81
CA SER A 529 -36.24 11.25 10.71
C SER A 529 -35.59 11.24 12.09
N THR A 530 -36.39 10.99 13.12
CA THR A 530 -35.90 10.85 14.50
C THR A 530 -35.12 9.56 14.75
N GLY A 531 -35.01 8.68 13.74
CA GLY A 531 -34.12 7.53 13.75
C GLY A 531 -32.78 7.74 13.04
N ASP A 532 -32.58 8.91 12.40
CA ASP A 532 -31.32 9.24 11.72
C ASP A 532 -30.15 9.29 12.72
N ARG A 533 -28.98 8.84 12.28
CA ARG A 533 -27.78 8.69 13.10
C ARG A 533 -26.55 9.11 12.31
N ILE A 534 -25.97 10.21 12.74
CA ILE A 534 -24.67 10.70 12.28
C ILE A 534 -23.56 10.02 13.11
N ILE A 535 -22.47 9.64 12.45
CA ILE A 535 -21.24 9.11 13.06
C ILE A 535 -20.10 10.03 12.65
N GLU A 536 -19.34 10.55 13.62
CA GLU A 536 -18.16 11.41 13.42
C GLU A 536 -17.06 11.05 14.42
N ALA A 537 -15.80 11.07 13.99
CA ALA A 537 -14.64 11.02 14.87
C ALA A 537 -14.10 12.43 15.19
N SER A 538 -13.00 12.47 15.96
CA SER A 538 -12.45 13.72 16.49
C SER A 538 -11.39 14.29 15.55
N GLY A 539 -11.66 15.47 14.96
CA GLY A 539 -10.71 16.20 14.12
C GLY A 539 -10.85 15.92 12.62
N GLU A 540 -12.00 15.39 12.21
CA GLU A 540 -12.35 15.15 10.80
C GLU A 540 -12.82 16.43 10.09
N GLY A 541 -13.53 17.31 10.79
CA GLY A 541 -14.18 18.47 10.15
C GLY A 541 -14.55 19.66 11.04
N ARG A 542 -15.59 20.39 10.60
CA ARG A 542 -16.34 21.43 11.34
C ARG A 542 -17.79 21.49 10.87
N ASP A 543 -18.57 20.57 11.39
CA ASP A 543 -19.59 19.95 10.55
C ASP A 543 -21.00 20.44 10.87
N THR A 544 -21.91 20.30 9.90
CA THR A 544 -23.19 21.00 9.88
C THR A 544 -24.36 20.06 9.74
N ILE A 545 -25.27 20.09 10.71
CA ILE A 545 -26.55 19.38 10.63
C ILE A 545 -27.63 20.34 10.15
N ARG A 546 -28.27 20.03 9.03
CA ARG A 546 -29.51 20.67 8.56
C ARG A 546 -30.69 19.77 8.91
N SER A 547 -31.46 20.18 9.92
CA SER A 547 -32.56 19.36 10.41
C SER A 547 -33.91 19.96 10.09
N SER A 548 -34.82 19.13 9.57
CA SER A 548 -36.24 19.47 9.38
C SER A 548 -37.12 19.10 10.58
N ILE A 549 -36.52 18.59 11.66
CA ILE A 549 -37.17 18.04 12.85
C ILE A 549 -36.54 18.56 14.15
N ASP A 550 -37.03 18.11 15.31
CA ASP A 550 -36.34 18.31 16.58
C ASP A 550 -35.02 17.53 16.59
N TRP A 551 -33.91 18.18 16.94
CA TRP A 551 -32.57 17.57 16.88
C TRP A 551 -31.71 17.83 18.13
N THR A 552 -30.76 16.93 18.37
CA THR A 552 -29.72 17.05 19.40
C THR A 552 -28.37 16.72 18.79
N ILE A 553 -27.42 17.65 18.86
CA ILE A 553 -26.10 17.51 18.26
C ILE A 553 -25.34 16.35 18.92
N GLY A 554 -24.68 15.51 18.11
CA GLY A 554 -23.83 14.40 18.56
C GLY A 554 -22.49 14.88 19.16
N ALA A 555 -21.55 13.96 19.37
CA ALA A 555 -20.16 14.36 19.59
C ALA A 555 -19.54 14.91 18.29
N ASN A 556 -18.46 15.68 18.40
CA ASN A 556 -17.60 16.14 17.29
C ASN A 556 -18.27 17.01 16.20
N ILE A 557 -19.53 17.44 16.38
CA ILE A 557 -20.24 18.36 15.48
C ILE A 557 -20.30 19.77 16.10
N GLU A 558 -20.06 20.81 15.29
CA GLU A 558 -20.10 22.22 15.69
C GLU A 558 -21.42 22.94 15.37
N ARG A 559 -22.14 22.60 14.28
CA ARG A 559 -23.24 23.43 13.76
C ARG A 559 -24.57 22.69 13.60
N LEU A 560 -25.67 23.36 13.96
CA LEU A 560 -27.05 22.96 13.67
C LEU A 560 -27.82 24.12 13.01
N GLU A 561 -28.46 23.85 11.89
CA GLU A 561 -29.31 24.77 11.11
C GLU A 561 -30.72 24.16 10.99
N LEU A 562 -31.67 24.60 11.82
CA LEU A 562 -33.06 24.15 11.72
C LEU A 562 -33.72 24.69 10.43
N GLN A 563 -34.56 23.88 9.78
CA GLN A 563 -35.13 24.18 8.47
C GLN A 563 -36.65 24.40 8.51
N GLY A 564 -37.16 25.11 7.50
CA GLY A 564 -38.61 25.29 7.29
C GLY A 564 -39.30 26.28 8.23
N THR A 565 -40.54 25.96 8.62
CA THR A 565 -41.48 26.85 9.34
C THR A 565 -42.06 26.22 10.62
N ALA A 566 -41.59 25.03 11.01
CA ALA A 566 -42.09 24.31 12.16
C ALA A 566 -41.46 24.84 13.48
N ASN A 567 -42.21 24.76 14.57
CA ASN A 567 -41.74 25.13 15.92
C ASN A 567 -40.78 24.04 16.46
N LEU A 568 -39.54 24.00 15.95
CA LEU A 568 -38.56 22.94 16.21
C LEU A 568 -37.65 23.22 17.42
N THR A 569 -37.16 22.16 18.04
CA THR A 569 -36.18 22.16 19.13
C THR A 569 -34.78 21.84 18.61
N GLY A 570 -33.79 22.67 18.90
CA GLY A 570 -32.37 22.36 18.68
C GLY A 570 -31.62 22.32 20.01
N ASN A 571 -30.86 21.25 20.27
CA ASN A 571 -29.98 21.14 21.45
C ASN A 571 -28.54 20.89 21.00
N GLY A 572 -27.58 21.62 21.56
CA GLY A 572 -26.15 21.37 21.39
C GLY A 572 -25.60 20.28 22.31
N ASN A 573 -24.26 20.26 22.44
CA ASN A 573 -23.47 19.22 23.09
C ASN A 573 -22.59 19.80 24.22
N THR A 574 -21.28 19.52 24.20
CA THR A 574 -20.27 20.04 25.15
C THR A 574 -19.12 20.81 24.45
N LEU A 575 -19.34 21.21 23.20
CA LEU A 575 -18.43 22.01 22.37
C LEU A 575 -19.04 23.41 22.20
N ALA A 576 -18.27 24.36 21.68
CA ALA A 576 -18.81 25.68 21.34
C ALA A 576 -19.65 25.61 20.04
N ASN A 577 -20.95 25.39 20.18
CA ASN A 577 -21.85 25.16 19.05
C ASN A 577 -22.36 26.45 18.39
N THR A 578 -22.66 26.38 17.10
CA THR A 578 -23.44 27.40 16.37
C THR A 578 -24.82 26.83 16.03
N ILE A 579 -25.89 27.41 16.59
CA ILE A 579 -27.26 26.90 16.47
C ILE A 579 -28.17 27.97 15.87
N GLY A 580 -28.62 27.73 14.63
CA GLY A 580 -29.64 28.52 13.94
C GLY A 580 -31.03 27.91 14.05
N GLY A 581 -32.03 28.73 14.35
CA GLY A 581 -33.45 28.41 14.25
C GLY A 581 -33.95 28.43 12.80
N ASN A 582 -35.26 28.58 12.61
CA ASN A 582 -35.91 28.57 11.31
C ASN A 582 -36.88 29.78 11.13
N SER A 583 -38.16 29.53 10.85
CA SER A 583 -39.20 30.57 10.80
C SER A 583 -40.49 30.20 11.55
N GLY A 584 -40.40 29.21 12.43
CA GLY A 584 -41.36 28.92 13.50
C GLY A 584 -40.83 29.45 14.84
N ASN A 585 -41.57 29.20 15.93
CA ASN A 585 -41.11 29.55 17.28
C ASN A 585 -40.25 28.38 17.81
N ASN A 586 -38.93 28.54 17.81
CA ASN A 586 -37.99 27.49 18.16
C ASN A 586 -37.68 27.43 19.67
N ILE A 587 -37.14 26.29 20.11
CA ILE A 587 -36.47 26.16 21.40
C ILE A 587 -35.02 25.78 21.14
N LEU A 588 -34.11 26.75 21.28
CA LEU A 588 -32.68 26.52 21.10
C LEU A 588 -32.01 26.38 22.47
N ARG A 589 -31.15 25.37 22.61
CA ARG A 589 -30.28 25.16 23.78
C ARG A 589 -28.85 24.98 23.30
N GLY A 590 -27.92 25.77 23.82
CA GLY A 590 -26.48 25.56 23.66
C GLY A 590 -26.08 24.26 24.37
N GLY A 591 -25.75 24.34 25.66
CA GLY A 591 -25.48 23.17 26.49
C GLY A 591 -24.37 23.46 27.48
N ALA A 592 -23.15 23.11 27.10
CA ALA A 592 -21.94 23.57 27.77
C ALA A 592 -20.88 23.89 26.71
N GLY A 593 -20.37 25.12 26.69
CA GLY A 593 -19.62 25.61 25.54
C GLY A 593 -19.35 27.11 25.61
N ASN A 594 -19.24 27.74 24.45
CA ASN A 594 -19.32 29.19 24.31
C ASN A 594 -20.19 29.41 23.07
N ASP A 595 -21.50 29.21 23.25
CA ASP A 595 -22.40 28.86 22.16
C ASP A 595 -22.93 30.09 21.45
N THR A 596 -23.27 29.96 20.16
CA THR A 596 -23.83 31.04 19.34
C THR A 596 -25.22 30.67 18.85
N LEU A 597 -26.24 31.28 19.45
CA LEU A 597 -27.65 30.98 19.19
C LEU A 597 -28.31 32.11 18.40
N ALA A 598 -28.96 31.78 17.28
CA ALA A 598 -29.76 32.70 16.49
C ALA A 598 -31.15 32.11 16.22
N GLY A 599 -32.21 32.62 16.86
CA GLY A 599 -33.58 32.11 16.66
C GLY A 599 -34.12 32.33 15.23
N TYR A 600 -33.67 33.43 14.60
CA TYR A 600 -34.13 33.95 13.32
C TYR A 600 -35.54 34.57 13.33
N LEU A 601 -36.59 33.85 12.95
CA LEU A 601 -37.94 34.43 12.77
C LEU A 601 -39.00 33.67 13.59
N GLY A 602 -39.16 34.07 14.85
CA GLY A 602 -40.10 33.44 15.77
C GLY A 602 -40.24 34.22 17.07
N ASN A 603 -40.96 33.65 18.03
CA ASN A 603 -40.90 34.12 19.41
C ASN A 603 -40.12 33.04 20.17
N ASP A 604 -38.80 33.06 19.98
CA ASP A 604 -37.96 31.90 20.23
C ASP A 604 -37.56 31.82 21.70
N ARG A 605 -37.37 30.60 22.19
CA ARG A 605 -36.88 30.37 23.56
C ARG A 605 -35.43 29.92 23.51
N LEU A 606 -34.54 30.86 23.83
CA LEU A 606 -33.09 30.64 23.82
C LEU A 606 -32.62 30.24 25.23
N VAL A 607 -31.70 29.28 25.28
CA VAL A 607 -30.99 28.79 26.47
C VAL A 607 -29.52 28.73 26.08
N GLY A 608 -28.66 29.44 26.79
CA GLY A 608 -27.22 29.29 26.63
C GLY A 608 -26.80 27.95 27.26
N GLY A 609 -26.23 28.04 28.46
CA GLY A 609 -26.04 26.92 29.35
C GLY A 609 -24.90 27.17 30.33
N GLU A 610 -23.88 26.31 30.29
CA GLU A 610 -22.61 26.53 31.00
C GLU A 610 -21.54 27.07 30.04
N GLY A 611 -21.32 28.38 30.04
CA GLY A 611 -20.40 28.97 29.06
C GLY A 611 -20.31 30.49 29.04
N LYS A 612 -19.92 31.00 27.88
CA LYS A 612 -19.98 32.41 27.49
C LYS A 612 -20.76 32.52 26.20
N ASP A 613 -22.08 32.64 26.31
CA ASP A 613 -22.97 32.40 25.19
C ASP A 613 -23.37 33.69 24.46
N SER A 614 -23.70 33.55 23.18
CA SER A 614 -23.88 34.64 22.24
C SER A 614 -25.25 34.57 21.58
N PHE A 615 -26.17 35.42 22.02
CA PHE A 615 -27.54 35.49 21.52
C PHE A 615 -27.65 36.51 20.37
N VAL A 616 -27.89 36.04 19.15
CA VAL A 616 -27.71 36.81 17.91
C VAL A 616 -29.05 37.28 17.33
N PHE A 617 -29.24 38.60 17.29
CA PHE A 617 -30.41 39.27 16.71
C PHE A 617 -30.06 39.87 15.34
N ASN A 618 -30.38 39.12 14.27
CA ASN A 618 -29.99 39.45 12.89
C ASN A 618 -31.17 39.54 11.88
N THR A 619 -32.41 39.41 12.34
CA THR A 619 -33.62 39.42 11.50
C THR A 619 -34.52 40.66 11.73
N VAL A 620 -35.61 40.77 10.97
CA VAL A 620 -36.53 41.91 11.04
C VAL A 620 -37.34 41.89 12.34
N LEU A 621 -37.17 42.94 13.16
CA LEU A 621 -37.91 43.11 14.42
C LEU A 621 -39.40 43.35 14.17
N GLY A 622 -40.26 42.73 14.98
CA GLY A 622 -41.72 42.91 14.90
C GLY A 622 -42.46 42.30 16.10
N PRO A 623 -43.78 42.55 16.25
CA PRO A 623 -44.55 42.10 17.41
C PRO A 623 -44.76 40.58 17.50
N ASN A 624 -44.37 39.83 16.46
CA ASN A 624 -44.36 38.38 16.40
C ASN A 624 -42.94 37.81 16.23
N ASN A 625 -41.91 38.66 16.37
CA ASN A 625 -40.49 38.29 16.32
C ASN A 625 -39.82 38.82 17.60
N VAL A 626 -40.09 38.14 18.73
CA VAL A 626 -39.77 38.60 20.09
C VAL A 626 -39.34 37.45 20.98
N ASP A 627 -38.04 37.35 21.22
CA ASP A 627 -37.45 36.16 21.87
C ASP A 627 -37.47 36.21 23.39
N THR A 628 -37.18 35.08 24.01
CA THR A 628 -36.99 34.93 25.45
C THR A 628 -35.74 34.10 25.73
N ILE A 629 -34.66 34.77 26.15
CA ILE A 629 -33.45 34.14 26.67
C ILE A 629 -33.70 33.85 28.15
N THR A 630 -33.70 32.58 28.56
CA THR A 630 -34.23 32.21 29.88
C THR A 630 -33.23 32.20 31.04
N ASP A 631 -31.93 32.23 30.74
CA ASP A 631 -30.82 31.96 31.66
C ASP A 631 -29.69 33.01 31.64
N TYR A 632 -29.81 34.04 30.79
CA TYR A 632 -28.80 35.08 30.51
C TYR A 632 -27.97 35.55 31.73
N ASN A 633 -26.66 35.35 31.63
CA ASN A 633 -25.65 35.64 32.66
C ASN A 633 -24.78 36.86 32.28
N VAL A 634 -25.05 38.01 32.93
CA VAL A 634 -24.34 39.30 32.74
C VAL A 634 -22.82 39.29 33.03
N ALA A 635 -22.25 38.19 33.53
CA ALA A 635 -20.80 38.06 33.74
C ALA A 635 -20.08 37.40 32.55
N ASP A 636 -20.82 36.68 31.70
CA ASP A 636 -20.25 35.73 30.75
C ASP A 636 -20.87 35.83 29.35
N ASP A 637 -22.17 36.11 29.24
CA ASP A 637 -22.93 36.08 27.99
C ASP A 637 -22.99 37.44 27.27
N THR A 638 -23.12 37.41 25.94
CA THR A 638 -23.22 38.59 25.07
C THR A 638 -24.49 38.56 24.21
N ILE A 639 -25.12 39.72 24.05
CA ILE A 639 -26.22 39.92 23.09
C ILE A 639 -25.65 40.56 21.83
N GLN A 640 -25.63 39.83 20.71
CA GLN A 640 -25.15 40.35 19.43
C GLN A 640 -26.29 40.99 18.63
N LEU A 641 -26.06 42.20 18.12
CA LEU A 641 -27.04 43.03 17.43
C LEU A 641 -26.57 43.36 16.01
N ASN A 642 -27.27 42.88 14.97
CA ASN A 642 -26.88 43.19 13.60
C ASN A 642 -27.06 44.68 13.27
N LYS A 643 -26.00 45.34 12.82
CA LYS A 643 -25.90 46.76 12.47
C LYS A 643 -26.95 47.20 11.44
N GLY A 644 -27.33 46.33 10.50
CA GLY A 644 -28.34 46.59 9.47
C GLY A 644 -29.76 46.63 10.01
N ILE A 645 -30.08 45.77 10.99
CA ILE A 645 -31.36 45.76 11.71
C ILE A 645 -31.40 46.90 12.73
N PHE A 646 -30.41 46.93 13.63
CA PHE A 646 -30.27 47.91 14.70
C PHE A 646 -29.61 49.20 14.18
N THR A 647 -30.33 49.86 13.27
CA THR A 647 -29.96 51.15 12.68
C THR A 647 -29.66 52.22 13.75
N GLY A 648 -28.82 53.20 13.42
CA GLY A 648 -28.35 54.22 14.38
C GLY A 648 -27.24 53.78 15.35
N LEU A 649 -27.09 52.48 15.66
CA LEU A 649 -25.94 51.98 16.43
C LEU A 649 -24.60 52.10 15.68
N THR A 650 -23.49 52.03 16.40
CA THR A 650 -22.11 51.91 15.87
C THR A 650 -21.61 50.47 16.09
N VAL A 651 -20.83 49.92 15.15
CA VAL A 651 -20.22 48.58 15.23
C VAL A 651 -19.21 48.49 16.40
N GLY A 652 -19.14 47.34 17.05
CA GLY A 652 -18.38 47.09 18.28
C GLY A 652 -19.26 47.06 19.53
N TRP A 653 -18.64 47.12 20.71
CA TRP A 653 -19.37 47.22 21.98
C TRP A 653 -20.26 48.46 22.03
N LEU A 654 -21.50 48.29 22.51
CA LEU A 654 -22.46 49.38 22.61
C LEU A 654 -21.92 50.50 23.51
N THR A 655 -22.05 51.75 23.07
CA THR A 655 -21.55 52.88 23.86
C THR A 655 -22.49 53.16 25.05
N PRO A 656 -21.99 53.56 26.23
CA PRO A 656 -22.83 53.87 27.39
C PRO A 656 -23.86 55.00 27.20
N ALA A 657 -23.73 55.81 26.14
CA ALA A 657 -24.70 56.85 25.77
C ALA A 657 -25.84 56.33 24.85
N ALA A 658 -25.80 55.05 24.47
CA ALA A 658 -26.79 54.38 23.64
C ALA A 658 -27.58 53.30 24.40
N PHE A 659 -27.42 53.22 25.72
CA PHE A 659 -28.03 52.20 26.59
C PHE A 659 -28.73 52.82 27.80
N HIS A 660 -30.00 52.46 28.02
CA HIS A 660 -30.79 52.91 29.16
C HIS A 660 -31.38 51.76 29.98
N VAL A 661 -31.50 51.94 31.30
CA VAL A 661 -32.25 51.04 32.19
C VAL A 661 -33.54 51.71 32.64
N GLY A 662 -34.65 51.34 32.00
CA GLY A 662 -35.96 51.97 32.16
C GLY A 662 -37.04 51.30 31.31
N ASN A 663 -38.24 51.88 31.28
CA ASN A 663 -39.37 51.37 30.49
C ASN A 663 -39.57 52.10 29.13
N ALA A 664 -38.72 53.09 28.84
CA ALA A 664 -38.61 53.82 27.59
C ALA A 664 -37.20 54.46 27.54
N ALA A 665 -36.83 55.06 26.42
CA ALA A 665 -35.63 55.91 26.32
C ALA A 665 -35.75 57.14 27.24
N HIS A 666 -34.62 57.62 27.76
CA HIS A 666 -34.55 58.85 28.57
C HIS A 666 -34.31 60.08 27.70
N ASP A 667 -33.47 59.96 26.66
CA ASP A 667 -33.31 60.96 25.62
C ASP A 667 -33.08 60.34 24.22
N ALA A 668 -32.74 61.18 23.24
CA ALA A 668 -32.60 60.81 21.83
C ALA A 668 -31.32 60.01 21.50
N THR A 669 -30.34 59.92 22.41
CA THR A 669 -29.12 59.11 22.19
C THR A 669 -29.27 57.67 22.66
N ASP A 670 -30.19 57.37 23.57
CA ASP A 670 -30.54 56.01 23.96
C ASP A 670 -31.08 55.23 22.75
N ARG A 671 -30.59 54.00 22.56
CA ARG A 671 -31.00 53.13 21.44
C ARG A 671 -31.46 51.77 21.91
N ILE A 672 -30.77 51.18 22.89
CA ILE A 672 -31.17 49.93 23.55
C ILE A 672 -31.66 50.26 24.97
N ILE A 673 -32.80 49.71 25.35
CA ILE A 673 -33.46 49.95 26.64
C ILE A 673 -33.72 48.60 27.32
N TYR A 674 -33.24 48.45 28.55
CA TYR A 674 -33.54 47.29 29.41
C TYR A 674 -34.55 47.67 30.51
N ASN A 675 -35.70 47.03 30.52
CA ASN A 675 -36.69 47.18 31.59
C ASN A 675 -36.43 46.17 32.71
N SER A 676 -35.57 46.56 33.66
CA SER A 676 -35.20 45.74 34.83
C SER A 676 -36.37 45.29 35.72
N THR A 677 -37.58 45.85 35.55
CA THR A 677 -38.78 45.43 36.31
C THR A 677 -39.43 44.16 35.75
N ASN A 678 -39.31 43.89 34.44
CA ASN A 678 -39.99 42.76 33.79
C ASN A 678 -39.11 41.94 32.83
N GLY A 679 -37.89 42.39 32.53
CA GLY A 679 -36.96 41.69 31.65
C GLY A 679 -36.96 42.13 30.18
N ASP A 680 -37.83 43.05 29.76
CA ASP A 680 -37.95 43.43 28.35
C ASP A 680 -36.68 44.16 27.84
N LEU A 681 -36.28 43.79 26.62
CA LEU A 681 -35.26 44.47 25.82
C LEU A 681 -35.92 45.16 24.63
N LEU A 682 -35.76 46.49 24.54
CA LEU A 682 -36.40 47.33 23.54
C LEU A 682 -35.37 48.14 22.75
N PHE A 683 -35.69 48.46 21.50
CA PHE A 683 -34.89 49.26 20.58
C PHE A 683 -35.65 50.53 20.17
N ASP A 684 -35.18 51.72 20.54
CA ASP A 684 -35.64 52.97 19.92
C ASP A 684 -35.03 53.05 18.52
N ARG A 685 -35.86 52.74 17.52
CA ARG A 685 -35.49 52.77 16.11
C ARG A 685 -35.40 54.20 15.57
N ASP A 686 -36.25 55.12 16.01
CA ASP A 686 -36.31 56.47 15.42
C ASP A 686 -35.43 57.51 16.14
N GLY A 687 -35.05 57.25 17.39
CA GLY A 687 -34.16 58.12 18.17
C GLY A 687 -34.82 59.42 18.59
N THR A 688 -36.14 59.40 18.77
CA THR A 688 -36.88 60.57 19.28
C THR A 688 -36.96 60.59 20.81
N GLY A 689 -36.50 59.54 21.50
CA GLY A 689 -36.64 59.44 22.96
C GLY A 689 -38.10 59.26 23.38
N SER A 690 -38.91 58.60 22.54
CA SER A 690 -40.37 58.47 22.73
C SER A 690 -40.84 57.02 22.72
N ALA A 691 -42.12 56.79 23.03
CA ALA A 691 -42.70 55.45 23.25
C ALA A 691 -42.88 54.59 21.97
N GLY A 692 -42.10 54.85 20.92
CA GLY A 692 -42.06 54.07 19.67
C GLY A 692 -41.08 52.88 19.69
N ALA A 693 -40.40 52.64 20.81
CA ALA A 693 -39.41 51.57 20.96
C ALA A 693 -40.01 50.17 20.74
N ILE A 694 -39.32 49.33 19.97
CA ILE A 694 -39.76 47.99 19.60
C ILE A 694 -39.12 46.99 20.57
N LYS A 695 -39.93 46.22 21.32
CA LYS A 695 -39.42 45.06 22.04
C LYS A 695 -38.90 44.02 21.03
N PHE A 696 -37.69 43.53 21.23
CA PHE A 696 -37.09 42.48 20.40
C PHE A 696 -36.77 41.20 21.19
N ALA A 697 -36.58 41.29 22.51
CA ALA A 697 -36.29 40.14 23.34
C ALA A 697 -36.75 40.36 24.79
N SER A 698 -36.68 39.30 25.59
CA SER A 698 -36.82 39.30 27.05
C SER A 698 -35.70 38.47 27.67
N ILE A 699 -35.15 38.94 28.77
CA ILE A 699 -34.22 38.22 29.66
C ILE A 699 -34.84 38.14 31.06
N SER A 700 -34.15 37.52 32.04
CA SER A 700 -34.60 37.58 33.43
C SER A 700 -34.66 39.02 33.97
N ALA A 701 -35.66 39.30 34.81
CA ALA A 701 -35.84 40.61 35.45
C ALA A 701 -34.84 40.81 36.61
N GLY A 702 -34.46 42.07 36.87
CA GLY A 702 -33.56 42.43 37.96
C GLY A 702 -32.06 42.16 37.72
N LEU A 703 -31.66 41.81 36.50
CA LEU A 703 -30.25 41.62 36.13
C LEU A 703 -29.48 42.95 36.07
N ALA A 704 -28.17 42.90 36.25
CA ALA A 704 -27.29 44.08 36.33
C ALA A 704 -26.75 44.53 34.96
N VAL A 705 -27.61 44.49 33.93
CA VAL A 705 -27.26 44.69 32.52
C VAL A 705 -26.69 46.10 32.25
N THR A 706 -25.65 46.17 31.44
CA THR A 706 -24.95 47.38 31.02
C THR A 706 -24.86 47.50 29.49
N ALA A 707 -24.11 48.49 28.99
CA ALA A 707 -23.79 48.58 27.56
C ALA A 707 -22.73 47.55 27.11
N ASN A 708 -21.91 47.02 28.03
CA ASN A 708 -20.89 46.01 27.70
C ASN A 708 -21.49 44.63 27.44
N ASP A 709 -22.77 44.43 27.74
CA ASP A 709 -23.54 43.22 27.50
C ASP A 709 -23.96 43.08 26.02
N PHE A 710 -23.83 44.17 25.23
CA PHE A 710 -24.28 44.26 23.83
C PHE A 710 -23.12 44.51 22.87
N PHE A 711 -22.98 43.65 21.86
CA PHE A 711 -22.00 43.77 20.78
C PHE A 711 -22.70 43.97 19.43
N VAL A 712 -22.30 45.00 18.67
CA VAL A 712 -22.94 45.36 17.40
C VAL A 712 -22.07 44.89 16.23
N VAL A 713 -22.63 44.10 15.32
CA VAL A 713 -21.97 43.49 14.15
C VAL A 713 -22.45 44.07 12.83
#